data_AF-A0A0G4MPH3-F1
#
_entry.id   AF-A0A0G4MPH3-F1
#
_cell.length_a   1.000
_cell.length_b   1.000
_cell.length_c   1.000
_cell.angle_alpha   90.00
_cell.angle_beta   90.00
_cell.angle_gamma   90.00
#
_symmetry.space_group_name_H-M   'P 1'
#
loop_
_entity.id
_entity.type
_entity.pdbx_description
1 polymer ?
#
loop_
_entity_poly.entity_id
_entity_poly.type
_entity_poly.pdbx_seq_one_letter_code
_entity_poly.pdbx_strand_id
1 'polypeptide(L)'
;MGSNEGSAKQNAATARHEEHQYLDLVRDILDNGEHRPDRTGTGTYSIFAPTPLKFSLNQNGEPLLPLLTTKRVFLRAVVAELLWFVQGSTSSIPLSEAGIKIWDGNGSREFLDSVGLSHREVGDLGPVYGFQWRHFGAEYVDATTDYTGQGVDQLAEIVHKLKTNPYDRRIILSAWNPAHLKKMALPPCHMFAQFYVSYPRARRANAAAEDAEEKPKGHLHCQLYQRSCDMGLGVPFNIASYALLTHMIARACDLVPGSLTHVMGDAHVYLDHVDALETQLEREPRDFPLLEMTREAGCDIDGWKAEDFVVKGYDPHKTIAMKIHKTCIEWFYAQYGQHISQSTVSHSLSPKYSRLDGDNPQLSGSRLRFGNWPDVEKLVLLWYQQVQASGRQPTNEELGEKAKSIFAQLPRYKDEQPPEFSPGWIHRFKKRYGLLVRRQRRHGDGSLSPAEDINYLADCVPRFLAISADTSPAAIKESVLRVVGVEATLQVCALVRDEILRRAQNPNAGLPSGTASPQLALPPAPHPHNTHPTDPNLVPAPTGNGADTTMYGTGDEDPEVVLQNALRQLQQEEADAEASAAVAREEREQRERAQGTAAAALATPAMHRVSAGPGGGGGSNSTPGGAARYTPDNPTVERLCESLHALKGSALLVPYISLEKSMSYR
;
A
#
# COMPACT_ATOMS: atom_id res chain seq x y z
N MET A 1 -58.74 35.94 31.10
CA MET A 1 -57.61 35.27 31.77
C MET A 1 -57.66 33.81 31.40
N GLY A 2 -56.59 33.29 30.78
CA GLY A 2 -56.49 31.89 30.37
C GLY A 2 -56.00 31.72 28.93
N SER A 3 -54.91 30.97 28.79
CA SER A 3 -54.34 30.36 27.58
C SER A 3 -53.71 31.27 26.51
N ASN A 4 -52.46 31.70 26.74
CA ASN A 4 -51.48 31.82 25.65
C ASN A 4 -50.04 31.42 26.03
N GLU A 5 -49.85 30.73 27.16
CA GLU A 5 -48.54 30.25 27.62
C GLU A 5 -48.14 28.89 27.02
N GLY A 6 -49.07 28.19 26.36
CA GLY A 6 -48.83 26.85 25.79
C GLY A 6 -48.12 26.86 24.43
N SER A 7 -48.23 27.94 23.65
CA SER A 7 -47.75 27.95 22.26
C SER A 7 -46.26 28.27 22.09
N ALA A 8 -45.63 28.91 23.09
CA ALA A 8 -44.21 29.27 23.01
C ALA A 8 -43.26 28.13 23.44
N LYS A 9 -43.75 27.14 24.20
CA LYS A 9 -42.96 25.99 24.66
C LYS A 9 -42.90 24.83 23.66
N GLN A 10 -43.72 24.83 22.61
CA GLN A 10 -43.77 23.73 21.63
C GLN A 10 -42.95 23.97 20.35
N ASN A 11 -42.40 25.17 20.13
CA ASN A 11 -41.62 25.49 18.92
C ASN A 11 -40.09 25.48 19.09
N ALA A 12 -39.57 25.07 20.26
CA ALA A 12 -38.17 24.65 20.37
C ALA A 12 -38.07 23.17 19.95
N ALA A 13 -38.29 22.89 18.66
CA ALA A 13 -37.73 21.68 18.08
C ALA A 13 -36.24 21.69 18.43
N THR A 14 -35.79 20.72 19.23
CA THR A 14 -34.42 20.62 19.72
C THR A 14 -33.46 20.79 18.55
N ALA A 15 -32.74 21.92 18.51
CA ALA A 15 -31.76 22.17 17.47
C ALA A 15 -30.79 20.98 17.45
N ARG A 16 -30.59 20.41 16.27
CA ARG A 16 -29.71 19.24 16.09
C ARG A 16 -28.31 19.58 16.63
N HIS A 17 -27.73 18.67 17.40
CA HIS A 17 -26.42 18.90 18.04
C HIS A 17 -25.35 19.31 17.02
N GLU A 18 -24.53 20.31 17.34
CA GLU A 18 -23.59 20.92 16.39
C GLU A 18 -22.54 19.93 15.86
N GLU A 19 -22.19 18.89 16.63
CA GLU A 19 -21.28 17.80 16.20
C GLU A 19 -21.78 17.07 14.94
N HIS A 20 -23.09 17.05 14.68
CA HIS A 20 -23.60 16.46 13.46
C HIS A 20 -23.09 17.14 12.20
N GLN A 21 -22.65 18.40 12.23
CA GLN A 21 -22.03 19.04 11.08
C GLN A 21 -20.75 18.29 10.65
N TYR A 22 -19.94 17.85 11.62
CA TYR A 22 -18.74 17.04 11.35
C TYR A 22 -19.12 15.64 10.86
N LEU A 23 -20.08 14.99 11.52
CA LEU A 23 -20.51 13.63 11.15
C LEU A 23 -21.17 13.58 9.77
N ASP A 24 -22.01 14.57 9.44
CA ASP A 24 -22.66 14.67 8.15
C ASP A 24 -21.63 14.88 7.03
N LEU A 25 -20.58 15.68 7.29
CA LEU A 25 -19.50 15.85 6.33
C LEU A 25 -18.67 14.58 6.17
N VAL A 26 -18.39 13.85 7.25
CA VAL A 26 -17.73 12.53 7.14
C VAL A 26 -18.58 11.60 6.28
N ARG A 27 -19.88 11.54 6.51
CA ARG A 27 -20.81 10.71 5.72
C ARG A 27 -20.83 11.13 4.25
N ASP A 28 -20.91 12.43 3.97
CA ASP A 28 -20.88 12.97 2.61
C ASP A 28 -19.57 12.60 1.87
N ILE A 29 -18.43 12.67 2.55
CA ILE A 29 -17.14 12.25 1.96
C ILE A 29 -17.11 10.75 1.68
N LEU A 30 -17.67 9.91 2.56
CA LEU A 30 -17.73 8.46 2.33
C LEU A 30 -18.68 8.09 1.18
N ASP A 31 -19.82 8.78 1.08
CA ASP A 31 -20.85 8.47 0.09
C ASP A 31 -20.53 9.07 -1.30
N ASN A 32 -19.98 10.29 -1.33
CA ASN A 32 -19.85 11.11 -2.53
C ASN A 32 -18.41 11.55 -2.84
N GLY A 33 -17.43 11.25 -1.97
CA GLY A 33 -16.06 11.70 -2.13
C GLY A 33 -15.35 11.06 -3.34
N GLU A 34 -14.54 11.85 -4.03
CA GLU A 34 -13.68 11.35 -5.10
C GLU A 34 -12.54 10.53 -4.51
N HIS A 35 -12.35 9.30 -4.98
CA HIS A 35 -11.16 8.52 -4.65
C HIS A 35 -9.91 9.17 -5.28
N ARG A 36 -8.95 9.58 -4.45
CA ARG A 36 -7.71 10.23 -4.87
C ARG A 36 -6.48 9.48 -4.37
N PRO A 37 -5.45 9.28 -5.21
CA PRO A 37 -4.13 8.87 -4.72
C PRO A 37 -3.53 10.02 -3.91
N ASP A 38 -2.75 9.68 -2.89
CA ASP A 38 -2.09 10.67 -2.04
C ASP A 38 -0.58 10.38 -1.92
N ARG A 39 0.18 11.35 -1.41
CA ARG A 39 1.65 11.23 -1.27
C ARG A 39 2.09 10.13 -0.30
N THR A 40 1.22 9.71 0.63
CA THR A 40 1.54 8.65 1.59
C THR A 40 1.45 7.28 0.94
N GLY A 41 0.59 7.11 -0.07
CA GLY A 41 0.32 5.82 -0.73
C GLY A 41 -0.92 5.11 -0.19
N THR A 42 -1.67 5.74 0.72
CA THR A 42 -2.91 5.21 1.32
C THR A 42 -4.09 5.36 0.38
N GLY A 43 -4.17 6.51 -0.31
CA GLY A 43 -5.36 7.00 -0.96
C GLY A 43 -6.35 7.64 0.02
N THR A 44 -7.25 8.45 -0.52
CA THR A 44 -8.32 9.13 0.22
C THR A 44 -9.63 9.15 -0.56
N TYR A 45 -10.76 9.29 0.13
CA TYR A 45 -11.96 9.89 -0.44
C TYR A 45 -11.95 11.38 -0.08
N SER A 46 -12.22 12.27 -1.04
CA SER A 46 -12.11 13.72 -0.84
C SER A 46 -13.25 14.50 -1.47
N ILE A 47 -13.67 15.56 -0.79
CA ILE A 47 -14.55 16.61 -1.31
C ILE A 47 -13.80 17.94 -1.20
N PHE A 48 -13.83 18.72 -2.28
CA PHE A 48 -13.23 20.05 -2.31
C PHE A 48 -14.23 21.13 -1.89
N ALA A 49 -13.80 22.00 -0.99
CA ALA A 49 -14.55 23.15 -0.48
C ALA A 49 -15.96 22.81 0.02
N PRO A 50 -16.10 21.86 0.97
CA PRO A 50 -17.40 21.50 1.53
C PRO A 50 -18.01 22.68 2.33
N THR A 51 -19.28 22.51 2.71
CA THR A 51 -19.97 23.46 3.59
C THR A 51 -19.17 23.70 4.88
N PRO A 52 -18.86 24.95 5.25
CA PRO A 52 -18.12 25.25 6.47
C PRO A 52 -18.85 24.77 7.74
N LEU A 53 -18.10 24.25 8.71
CA LEU A 53 -18.63 23.89 10.02
C LEU A 53 -18.70 25.13 10.90
N LYS A 54 -19.76 25.30 11.69
CA LYS A 54 -19.88 26.43 12.61
C LYS A 54 -20.27 25.97 14.01
N PHE A 55 -19.44 26.31 14.98
CA PHE A 55 -19.62 25.92 16.38
C PHE A 55 -19.82 27.15 17.27
N SER A 56 -20.79 27.10 18.16
CA SER A 56 -20.89 28.08 19.25
C SER A 56 -19.76 27.85 20.24
N LEU A 57 -19.15 28.93 20.72
CA LEU A 57 -18.15 28.89 21.79
C LEU A 57 -18.71 29.37 23.13
N ASN A 58 -20.01 29.66 23.17
CA ASN A 58 -20.67 30.13 24.36
C ASN A 58 -22.09 29.57 24.45
N GLN A 59 -22.45 29.06 25.62
CA GLN A 59 -23.79 28.61 25.92
C GLN A 59 -24.31 29.45 27.10
N ASN A 60 -25.21 30.39 26.81
CA ASN A 60 -25.88 31.21 27.82
C ASN A 60 -24.93 31.94 28.79
N GLY A 61 -23.79 32.43 28.30
CA GLY A 61 -22.78 33.13 29.09
C GLY A 61 -21.62 32.23 29.53
N GLU A 62 -21.76 30.91 29.49
CA GLU A 62 -20.69 29.98 29.85
C GLU A 62 -19.83 29.60 28.63
N PRO A 63 -18.48 29.62 28.74
CA PRO A 63 -17.62 29.16 27.66
C PRO A 63 -17.85 27.68 27.36
N LEU A 64 -18.13 27.38 26.10
CA LEU A 64 -18.35 26.03 25.58
C LEU A 64 -17.16 25.63 24.71
N LEU A 65 -16.70 24.39 24.83
CA LEU A 65 -15.62 23.87 23.98
C LEU A 65 -16.20 22.81 23.02
N PRO A 66 -16.23 23.05 21.69
CA PRO A 66 -16.63 22.05 20.71
C PRO A 66 -15.56 20.94 20.63
N LEU A 67 -15.62 20.01 21.57
CA LEU A 67 -14.75 18.85 21.67
C LEU A 67 -15.58 17.61 21.35
N LEU A 68 -15.25 16.93 20.26
CA LEU A 68 -16.06 15.80 19.77
C LEU A 68 -16.31 14.77 20.88
N THR A 69 -17.54 14.27 20.91
CA THR A 69 -18.02 13.32 21.92
C THR A 69 -18.26 11.93 21.34
N THR A 70 -18.52 11.81 20.03
CA THR A 70 -18.62 10.51 19.34
C THR A 70 -17.30 9.73 19.34
N LYS A 71 -16.18 10.41 19.60
CA LYS A 71 -14.86 9.82 19.83
C LYS A 71 -14.08 10.66 20.83
N ARG A 72 -13.42 10.01 21.80
CA ARG A 72 -12.50 10.67 22.72
C ARG A 72 -11.34 11.34 21.97
N VAL A 73 -11.21 12.66 22.12
CA VAL A 73 -10.12 13.48 21.58
C VAL A 73 -9.00 13.60 22.62
N PHE A 74 -7.74 13.56 22.17
CA PHE A 74 -6.59 13.65 23.06
C PHE A 74 -6.29 15.10 23.48
N LEU A 75 -7.14 15.64 24.35
CA LEU A 75 -7.13 17.04 24.77
C LEU A 75 -5.77 17.54 25.30
N ARG A 76 -5.03 16.71 26.04
CA ARG A 76 -3.69 17.10 26.56
C ARG A 76 -2.74 17.49 25.43
N ALA A 77 -2.79 16.77 24.30
CA ALA A 77 -1.97 17.09 23.14
C ALA A 77 -2.47 18.37 22.45
N VAL A 78 -3.78 18.57 22.33
CA VAL A 78 -4.37 19.81 21.77
C VAL A 78 -3.88 21.04 22.55
N VAL A 79 -3.98 21.01 23.89
CA VAL A 79 -3.59 22.14 24.74
C VAL A 79 -2.08 22.38 24.63
N ALA A 80 -1.26 21.35 24.76
CA ALA A 80 0.18 21.50 24.73
C ALA A 80 0.71 21.99 23.37
N GLU A 81 0.16 21.49 22.26
CA GLU A 81 0.51 21.96 20.92
C GLU A 81 0.12 23.43 20.71
N LEU A 82 -1.08 23.82 21.17
CA LEU A 82 -1.51 25.21 21.06
C LEU A 82 -0.59 26.15 21.86
N LEU A 83 -0.23 25.78 23.08
CA LEU A 83 0.72 26.56 23.89
C LEU A 83 2.11 26.62 23.23
N TRP A 84 2.54 25.52 22.60
CA TRP A 84 3.77 25.46 21.81
C TRP A 84 3.74 26.41 20.60
N PHE A 85 2.61 26.51 19.88
CA PHE A 85 2.43 27.51 18.82
C PHE A 85 2.46 28.94 19.38
N VAL A 86 1.73 29.21 20.47
CA VAL A 86 1.70 30.53 21.10
C VAL A 86 3.10 30.95 21.52
N GLN A 87 3.90 30.07 22.11
CA GLN A 87 5.29 30.36 22.50
C GLN A 87 6.25 30.59 21.32
N GLY A 88 5.83 30.35 20.08
CA GLY A 88 6.71 30.50 18.92
C GLY A 88 7.68 29.34 18.71
N SER A 89 7.54 28.24 19.46
CA SER A 89 8.46 27.10 19.40
C SER A 89 8.36 26.34 18.09
N THR A 90 9.48 25.78 17.64
CA THR A 90 9.61 24.99 16.40
C THR A 90 10.31 23.64 16.60
N SER A 91 10.73 23.33 17.83
CA SER A 91 11.30 22.04 18.18
C SER A 91 10.20 21.07 18.63
N SER A 92 10.19 19.84 18.10
CA SER A 92 9.28 18.80 18.59
C SER A 92 9.70 18.25 19.96
N ILE A 93 10.97 18.43 20.37
CA ILE A 93 11.56 17.79 21.56
C ILE A 93 10.76 18.07 22.84
N PRO A 94 10.37 19.32 23.18
CA PRO A 94 9.62 19.59 24.40
C PRO A 94 8.24 18.90 24.44
N LEU A 95 7.58 18.78 23.28
CA LEU A 95 6.33 18.03 23.16
C LEU A 95 6.60 16.53 23.39
N SER A 96 7.63 15.99 22.76
CA SER A 96 8.03 14.59 22.88
C SER A 96 8.38 14.21 24.33
N GLU A 97 9.09 15.08 25.05
CA GLU A 97 9.45 14.92 26.48
C GLU A 97 8.23 14.98 27.39
N ALA A 98 7.25 15.83 27.05
CA ALA A 98 5.95 15.88 27.71
C ALA A 98 5.01 14.71 27.30
N GLY A 99 5.53 13.70 26.59
CA GLY A 99 4.77 12.51 26.15
C GLY A 99 3.77 12.77 25.03
N ILE A 100 3.91 13.88 24.31
CA ILE A 100 3.05 14.27 23.18
C ILE A 100 3.82 14.04 21.88
N LYS A 101 3.41 13.02 21.13
CA LYS A 101 4.19 12.41 20.04
C LYS A 101 3.72 12.79 18.64
N ILE A 102 2.85 13.80 18.54
CA ILE A 102 2.16 14.17 17.29
C ILE A 102 3.11 14.71 16.22
N TRP A 103 4.27 15.26 16.61
CA TRP A 103 5.29 15.80 15.70
C TRP A 103 6.54 14.90 15.53
N ASP A 104 6.71 13.85 16.34
CA ASP A 104 7.88 12.97 16.31
C ASP A 104 8.09 12.37 14.91
N GLY A 105 6.99 12.00 14.24
CA GLY A 105 7.04 11.44 12.90
C GLY A 105 7.56 12.42 11.84
N ASN A 106 7.35 13.72 12.01
CA ASN A 106 7.81 14.79 11.11
C ASN A 106 9.17 15.36 11.51
N GLY A 107 9.55 15.24 12.79
CA GLY A 107 10.85 15.64 13.30
C GLY A 107 11.93 14.55 13.22
N SER A 108 11.59 13.34 12.76
CA SER A 108 12.54 12.23 12.67
C SER A 108 13.62 12.48 11.60
N ARG A 109 14.81 11.90 11.80
CA ARG A 109 15.93 12.01 10.85
C ARG A 109 15.51 11.56 9.46
N GLU A 110 14.84 10.42 9.37
CA GLU A 110 14.39 9.81 8.11
C GLU A 110 13.41 10.73 7.37
N PHE A 111 12.49 11.36 8.10
CA PHE A 111 11.51 12.25 7.48
C PHE A 111 12.17 13.54 7.01
N LEU A 112 12.99 14.18 7.84
CA LEU A 112 13.71 15.41 7.48
C LEU A 112 14.61 15.18 6.26
N ASP A 113 15.31 14.04 6.18
CA ASP A 113 16.09 13.67 4.99
C ASP A 113 15.22 13.50 3.74
N SER A 114 14.07 12.84 3.89
CA SER A 114 13.15 12.59 2.77
C SER A 114 12.59 13.88 2.15
N VAL A 115 12.55 14.98 2.91
CA VAL A 115 12.07 16.30 2.44
C VAL A 115 13.21 17.28 2.16
N GLY A 116 14.47 16.82 2.15
CA GLY A 116 15.64 17.64 1.79
C GLY A 116 16.14 18.56 2.91
N LEU A 117 15.79 18.27 4.16
CA LEU A 117 16.20 19.02 5.36
C LEU A 117 17.29 18.26 6.14
N SER A 118 18.24 17.65 5.44
CA SER A 118 19.33 16.85 6.03
C SER A 118 20.27 17.64 6.95
N HIS A 119 20.34 18.95 6.77
CA HIS A 119 21.14 19.87 7.58
C HIS A 119 20.51 20.24 8.93
N ARG A 120 19.24 19.87 9.17
CA ARG A 120 18.53 20.16 10.42
C ARG A 120 18.77 19.07 11.46
N GLU A 121 18.81 19.47 12.72
CA GLU A 121 18.82 18.56 13.87
C GLU A 121 17.49 17.82 14.01
N VAL A 122 17.51 16.64 14.63
CA VAL A 122 16.29 15.87 14.93
C VAL A 122 15.37 16.71 15.80
N GLY A 123 14.12 16.82 15.39
CA GLY A 123 13.11 17.63 16.05
C GLY A 123 13.05 19.09 15.63
N ASP A 124 14.01 19.63 14.85
CA ASP A 124 13.88 20.97 14.24
C ASP A 124 12.92 20.92 13.05
N LEU A 125 11.69 21.39 13.25
CA LEU A 125 10.64 21.38 12.23
C LEU A 125 10.77 22.54 11.23
N GLY A 126 11.72 23.46 11.44
CA GLY A 126 11.85 24.69 10.67
C GLY A 126 10.82 25.76 11.07
N PRO A 127 10.66 26.82 10.26
CA PRO A 127 9.78 27.96 10.58
C PRO A 127 8.30 27.63 10.39
N VAL A 128 7.75 26.70 11.18
CA VAL A 128 6.36 26.24 11.13
C VAL A 128 5.42 27.21 11.87
N TYR A 129 4.26 26.73 12.36
CA TYR A 129 3.16 27.57 12.85
C TYR A 129 3.57 28.64 13.87
N GLY A 130 4.16 28.25 15.01
CA GLY A 130 4.50 29.19 16.07
C GLY A 130 5.47 30.29 15.60
N PHE A 131 6.49 29.91 14.84
CA PHE A 131 7.41 30.87 14.22
C PHE A 131 6.68 31.85 13.31
N GLN A 132 5.76 31.39 12.47
CA GLN A 132 4.98 32.32 11.65
C GLN A 132 4.07 33.21 12.50
N TRP A 133 3.57 32.75 13.64
CA TRP A 133 2.70 33.56 14.50
C TRP A 133 3.45 34.67 15.22
N ARG A 134 4.68 34.42 15.67
CA ARG A 134 5.47 35.33 16.51
C ARG A 134 6.58 36.08 15.75
N HIS A 135 7.07 35.51 14.65
CA HIS A 135 8.27 35.95 13.93
C HIS A 135 8.07 35.96 12.40
N PHE A 136 6.88 36.31 11.92
CA PHE A 136 6.58 36.25 10.48
C PHE A 136 7.57 37.10 9.68
N GLY A 137 8.22 36.49 8.69
CA GLY A 137 9.20 37.16 7.82
C GLY A 137 10.63 37.27 8.38
N ALA A 138 10.89 36.85 9.62
CA ALA A 138 12.26 36.73 10.13
C ALA A 138 13.04 35.62 9.41
N GLU A 139 14.36 35.76 9.30
CA GLU A 139 15.21 34.71 8.75
C GLU A 139 15.34 33.56 9.76
N TYR A 140 14.86 32.37 9.39
CA TYR A 140 15.01 31.18 10.22
C TYR A 140 16.44 30.63 10.15
N VAL A 141 17.06 30.46 11.31
CA VAL A 141 18.36 29.81 11.53
C VAL A 141 18.11 28.37 12.00
N ASP A 142 17.76 28.17 13.27
CA ASP A 142 17.46 26.88 13.89
C ASP A 142 16.35 27.00 14.97
N ALA A 143 16.00 25.89 15.61
CA ALA A 143 14.95 25.83 16.63
C ALA A 143 15.37 26.34 18.02
N THR A 144 16.65 26.67 18.22
CA THR A 144 17.22 27.10 19.51
C THR A 144 17.60 28.58 19.55
N THR A 145 17.64 29.23 18.39
CA THR A 145 17.93 30.65 18.23
C THR A 145 16.83 31.48 18.89
N ASP A 146 17.24 32.55 19.59
CA ASP A 146 16.31 33.55 20.12
C ASP A 146 15.87 34.52 19.00
N TYR A 147 14.60 34.45 18.63
CA TYR A 147 13.98 35.31 17.62
C TYR A 147 13.24 36.51 18.23
N THR A 148 13.41 36.79 19.52
CA THR A 148 12.75 37.92 20.19
C THR A 148 13.01 39.22 19.45
N GLY A 149 11.92 39.94 19.12
CA GLY A 149 11.97 41.21 18.38
C GLY A 149 12.25 41.07 16.88
N GLN A 150 12.36 39.85 16.34
CA GLN A 150 12.55 39.60 14.92
C GLN A 150 11.23 39.28 14.21
N GLY A 151 11.07 39.79 12.99
CA GLY A 151 9.87 39.57 12.18
C GLY A 151 8.65 40.34 12.70
N VAL A 152 7.46 39.88 12.33
CA VAL A 152 6.18 40.43 12.76
C VAL A 152 5.50 39.48 13.75
N ASP A 153 5.25 39.95 14.98
CA ASP A 153 4.43 39.25 15.98
C ASP A 153 2.94 39.50 15.69
N GLN A 154 2.36 38.62 14.89
CA GLN A 154 0.95 38.71 14.50
C GLN A 154 0.01 38.52 15.70
N LEU A 155 0.38 37.67 16.67
CA LEU A 155 -0.47 37.40 17.83
C LEU A 155 -0.58 38.62 18.75
N ALA A 156 0.55 39.30 19.00
CA ALA A 156 0.57 40.57 19.71
C ALA A 156 -0.22 41.66 18.97
N GLU A 157 -0.09 41.75 17.64
CA GLU A 157 -0.83 42.70 16.81
C GLU A 157 -2.35 42.45 16.86
N ILE A 158 -2.78 41.19 16.84
CA ILE A 158 -4.19 40.80 16.96
C ILE A 158 -4.76 41.24 18.32
N VAL A 159 -4.08 40.91 19.41
CA VAL A 159 -4.51 41.31 20.77
C VAL A 159 -4.60 42.84 20.88
N HIS A 160 -3.60 43.55 20.35
CA HIS A 160 -3.62 45.00 20.31
C HIS A 160 -4.84 45.54 19.55
N LYS A 161 -5.07 45.08 18.32
CA LYS A 161 -6.21 45.49 17.49
C LYS A 161 -7.57 45.17 18.14
N LEU A 162 -7.71 44.02 18.77
CA LEU A 162 -8.95 43.66 19.46
C LEU A 162 -9.25 44.58 20.64
N LYS A 163 -8.22 45.04 21.36
CA LYS A 163 -8.35 46.00 22.48
C LYS A 163 -8.60 47.43 22.00
N THR A 164 -7.96 47.87 20.91
CA THR A 164 -7.96 49.29 20.50
C THR A 164 -8.87 49.62 19.31
N ASN A 165 -9.07 48.68 18.38
CA ASN A 165 -9.87 48.84 17.17
C ASN A 165 -10.66 47.56 16.83
N PRO A 166 -11.61 47.11 17.68
CA PRO A 166 -12.29 45.82 17.55
C PRO A 166 -13.15 45.66 16.29
N TYR A 167 -13.49 46.76 15.60
CA TYR A 167 -14.22 46.73 14.32
C TYR A 167 -13.30 46.59 13.11
N ASP A 168 -11.98 46.53 13.30
CA ASP A 168 -11.02 46.33 12.22
C ASP A 168 -11.35 45.03 11.47
N ARG A 169 -11.34 45.13 10.14
CA ARG A 169 -11.63 44.00 9.24
C ARG A 169 -10.35 43.25 8.84
N ARG A 170 -9.21 43.59 9.44
CA ARG A 170 -7.85 43.10 9.14
C ARG A 170 -7.19 42.41 10.33
N ILE A 171 -7.99 41.84 11.22
CA ILE A 171 -7.51 41.05 12.36
C ILE A 171 -7.30 39.62 11.87
N ILE A 172 -6.12 39.34 11.34
CA ILE A 172 -5.78 38.10 10.62
C ILE A 172 -4.50 37.51 11.20
N LEU A 173 -4.48 36.19 11.37
CA LEU A 173 -3.31 35.39 11.70
C LEU A 173 -2.97 34.50 10.51
N SER A 174 -1.76 34.58 9.95
CA SER A 174 -1.34 33.72 8.83
C SER A 174 -0.12 32.87 9.18
N ALA A 175 -0.22 31.57 8.93
CA ALA A 175 0.93 30.66 8.90
C ALA A 175 1.48 30.47 7.47
N TRP A 176 0.77 30.91 6.43
CA TRP A 176 1.17 30.65 5.05
C TRP A 176 2.21 31.66 4.55
N ASN A 177 3.47 31.25 4.54
CA ASN A 177 4.60 32.05 4.09
C ASN A 177 5.31 31.39 2.89
N PRO A 178 5.03 31.82 1.64
CA PRO A 178 5.64 31.24 0.43
C PRO A 178 7.17 31.20 0.44
N ALA A 179 7.83 32.20 1.05
CA ALA A 179 9.29 32.25 1.14
C ALA A 179 9.88 31.17 2.06
N HIS A 180 9.07 30.64 2.99
CA HIS A 180 9.50 29.66 3.98
C HIS A 180 8.99 28.24 3.75
N LEU A 181 8.05 28.00 2.83
CA LEU A 181 7.45 26.66 2.65
C LEU A 181 8.50 25.54 2.45
N LYS A 182 9.57 25.82 1.71
CA LYS A 182 10.67 24.84 1.47
C LYS A 182 11.58 24.61 2.68
N LYS A 183 11.47 25.44 3.72
CA LYS A 183 12.25 25.36 4.95
C LYS A 183 11.53 24.58 6.05
N MET A 184 10.23 24.29 5.87
CA MET A 184 9.35 23.64 6.86
C MET A 184 9.32 22.13 6.66
N ALA A 185 9.34 21.36 7.75
CA ALA A 185 9.15 19.91 7.69
C ALA A 185 7.79 19.54 7.07
N LEU A 186 6.74 20.29 7.41
CA LEU A 186 5.42 20.14 6.79
C LEU A 186 4.80 21.52 6.54
N PRO A 187 4.33 21.82 5.31
CA PRO A 187 3.62 23.06 5.03
C PRO A 187 2.33 23.18 5.86
N PRO A 188 1.97 24.39 6.35
CA PRO A 188 0.82 24.61 7.23
C PRO A 188 -0.47 24.06 6.65
N CYS A 189 -1.22 23.26 7.43
CA CYS A 189 -2.55 22.80 7.05
C CYS A 189 -3.59 23.88 7.31
N HIS A 190 -3.64 24.42 8.54
CA HIS A 190 -4.43 25.59 8.91
C HIS A 190 -3.66 26.85 8.52
N MET A 191 -4.06 27.46 7.40
CA MET A 191 -3.27 28.50 6.72
C MET A 191 -3.43 29.87 7.37
N PHE A 192 -4.66 30.29 7.64
CA PHE A 192 -4.93 31.56 8.27
C PHE A 192 -6.24 31.53 9.05
N ALA A 193 -6.35 32.39 10.05
CA ALA A 193 -7.57 32.67 10.79
C ALA A 193 -7.89 34.16 10.78
N GLN A 194 -9.17 34.50 10.67
CA GLN A 194 -9.67 35.86 10.79
C GLN A 194 -10.53 35.98 12.05
N PHE A 195 -10.35 37.08 12.77
CA PHE A 195 -11.12 37.41 13.96
C PHE A 195 -12.10 38.55 13.69
N TYR A 196 -13.27 38.48 14.33
CA TYR A 196 -14.34 39.45 14.18
C TYR A 196 -15.02 39.71 15.53
N VAL A 197 -15.22 40.96 15.90
CA VAL A 197 -15.96 41.32 17.12
C VAL A 197 -17.37 41.78 16.76
N SER A 198 -18.37 41.09 17.32
CA SER A 198 -19.76 41.52 17.24
C SER A 198 -20.22 42.13 18.57
N TYR A 199 -21.23 42.98 18.53
CA TYR A 199 -21.86 43.58 19.71
C TYR A 199 -23.36 43.30 19.67
N PRO A 200 -23.81 42.10 20.09
CA PRO A 200 -25.21 41.73 20.06
C PRO A 200 -26.03 42.74 20.86
N ARG A 201 -27.05 43.33 20.23
CA ARG A 201 -28.03 44.15 20.95
C ARG A 201 -28.81 43.24 21.90
N ALA A 202 -29.01 43.66 23.15
CA ALA A 202 -29.95 43.00 24.03
C ALA A 202 -31.25 42.76 23.26
N ARG A 203 -31.64 41.48 23.12
CA ARG A 203 -32.89 41.07 22.48
C ARG A 203 -33.97 41.95 23.11
N ARG A 204 -34.71 42.72 22.29
CA ARG A 204 -35.80 43.62 22.74
C ARG A 204 -36.79 42.85 23.63
N ALA A 205 -36.47 42.71 24.90
CA ALA A 205 -37.32 42.21 25.94
C ALA A 205 -37.72 43.46 26.71
N ASN A 206 -38.90 43.96 26.40
CA ASN A 206 -39.57 45.11 27.00
C ASN A 206 -38.82 46.44 26.88
N ALA A 207 -39.23 47.23 25.88
CA ALA A 207 -39.00 48.66 25.83
C ALA A 207 -39.61 49.33 27.08
N ALA A 208 -38.86 49.37 28.17
CA ALA A 208 -39.17 50.13 29.39
C ALA A 208 -37.94 50.34 30.31
N ALA A 209 -36.71 50.19 29.80
CA ALA A 209 -35.50 50.51 30.56
C ALA A 209 -34.67 51.51 29.75
N GLU A 210 -34.91 52.79 29.99
CA GLU A 210 -34.15 53.91 29.41
C GLU A 210 -32.80 54.14 30.13
N ASP A 211 -32.40 53.28 31.08
CA ASP A 211 -31.25 53.50 31.97
C ASP A 211 -30.20 52.37 31.95
N ALA A 212 -29.80 51.84 30.79
CA ALA A 212 -28.65 50.94 30.69
C ALA A 212 -27.54 51.55 29.82
N GLU A 213 -26.75 52.44 30.42
CA GLU A 213 -25.53 53.05 29.85
C GLU A 213 -24.34 52.06 29.68
N GLU A 214 -24.53 50.76 29.93
CA GLU A 214 -23.44 49.79 29.82
C GLU A 214 -23.29 49.32 28.36
N LYS A 215 -22.18 49.71 27.73
CA LYS A 215 -21.83 49.26 26.37
C LYS A 215 -21.83 47.72 26.36
N PRO A 216 -22.58 47.05 25.44
CA PRO A 216 -22.61 45.60 25.40
C PRO A 216 -21.20 45.04 25.23
N LYS A 217 -20.88 43.95 25.93
CA LYS A 217 -19.58 43.29 25.83
C LYS A 217 -19.40 42.72 24.42
N GLY A 218 -18.22 42.87 23.83
CA GLY A 218 -17.94 42.36 22.49
C GLY A 218 -17.82 40.84 22.47
N HIS A 219 -18.36 40.20 21.44
CA HIS A 219 -18.25 38.76 21.20
C HIS A 219 -17.20 38.48 20.12
N LEU A 220 -16.18 37.70 20.44
CA LEU A 220 -15.09 37.34 19.53
C LEU A 220 -15.43 36.08 18.72
N HIS A 221 -15.51 36.23 17.41
CA HIS A 221 -15.68 35.15 16.46
C HIS A 221 -14.37 34.86 15.75
N CYS A 222 -14.15 33.60 15.38
CA CYS A 222 -13.00 33.13 14.63
C CYS A 222 -13.47 32.39 13.37
N GLN A 223 -12.89 32.72 12.22
CA GLN A 223 -12.98 31.95 11.00
C GLN A 223 -11.61 31.35 10.68
N LEU A 224 -11.52 30.02 10.64
CA LEU A 224 -10.32 29.29 10.25
C LEU A 224 -10.46 28.85 8.79
N TYR A 225 -9.42 29.06 7.98
CA TYR A 225 -9.26 28.39 6.68
C TYR A 225 -8.15 27.32 6.75
N GLN A 226 -8.53 26.08 6.44
CA GLN A 226 -7.63 24.93 6.41
C GLN A 226 -7.60 24.34 4.99
N ARG A 227 -6.42 24.27 4.36
CA ARG A 227 -6.29 23.80 2.96
C ARG A 227 -6.47 22.31 2.77
N SER A 228 -6.20 21.52 3.82
CA SER A 228 -6.07 20.07 3.79
C SER A 228 -6.53 19.53 5.14
N CYS A 229 -7.60 18.73 5.13
CA CYS A 229 -8.40 18.43 6.31
C CYS A 229 -8.59 16.92 6.40
N ASP A 230 -7.70 16.26 7.15
CA ASP A 230 -7.88 14.87 7.56
C ASP A 230 -9.05 14.81 8.54
N MET A 231 -10.18 14.30 8.07
CA MET A 231 -11.42 14.23 8.86
C MET A 231 -11.33 13.22 10.00
N GLY A 232 -10.48 12.18 9.89
CA GLY A 232 -10.32 11.15 10.92
C GLY A 232 -9.54 11.66 12.12
N LEU A 233 -8.35 12.22 11.87
CA LEU A 233 -7.40 12.59 12.92
C LEU A 233 -7.28 14.10 13.11
N GLY A 234 -7.02 14.84 12.03
CA GLY A 234 -6.65 16.26 12.10
C GLY A 234 -7.79 17.19 12.50
N VAL A 235 -8.92 17.12 11.81
CA VAL A 235 -10.05 18.05 12.00
C VAL A 235 -10.58 18.08 13.43
N PRO A 236 -10.79 16.95 14.13
CA PRO A 236 -11.17 16.96 15.55
C PRO A 236 -10.20 17.75 16.44
N PHE A 237 -8.88 17.64 16.19
CA PHE A 237 -7.85 18.43 16.88
C PHE A 237 -7.94 19.91 16.50
N ASN A 238 -8.13 20.22 15.22
CA ASN A 238 -8.15 21.60 14.74
C ASN A 238 -9.38 22.39 15.23
N ILE A 239 -10.54 21.75 15.34
CA ILE A 239 -11.75 22.34 15.95
C ILE A 239 -11.46 22.74 17.40
N ALA A 240 -10.96 21.81 18.21
CA ALA A 240 -10.67 22.06 19.61
C ALA A 240 -9.56 23.10 19.81
N SER A 241 -8.49 23.03 19.00
CA SER A 241 -7.34 23.94 19.08
C SER A 241 -7.74 25.38 18.76
N TYR A 242 -8.44 25.64 17.64
CA TYR A 242 -8.84 27.00 17.29
C TYR A 242 -10.00 27.53 18.13
N ALA A 243 -10.85 26.66 18.68
CA ALA A 243 -11.80 27.06 19.71
C ALA A 243 -11.09 27.54 20.97
N LEU A 244 -10.10 26.78 21.47
CA LEU A 244 -9.28 27.18 22.62
C LEU A 244 -8.49 28.47 22.37
N LEU A 245 -7.87 28.62 21.19
CA LEU A 245 -7.19 29.86 20.80
C LEU A 245 -8.15 31.07 20.86
N THR A 246 -9.37 30.89 20.36
CA THR A 246 -10.40 31.94 20.40
C THR A 246 -10.80 32.27 21.84
N HIS A 247 -10.94 31.27 22.70
CA HIS A 247 -11.18 31.46 24.13
C HIS A 247 -10.05 32.22 24.83
N MET A 248 -8.79 31.86 24.56
CA MET A 248 -7.61 32.54 25.10
C MET A 248 -7.55 34.00 24.68
N ILE A 249 -7.73 34.28 23.38
CA ILE A 249 -7.71 35.65 22.85
C ILE A 249 -8.89 36.46 23.41
N ALA A 250 -10.08 35.86 23.48
CA ALA A 250 -11.25 36.51 24.07
C ALA A 250 -10.97 36.87 25.53
N ARG A 251 -10.42 35.94 26.32
CA ARG A 251 -10.07 36.19 27.72
C ARG A 251 -9.03 37.29 27.87
N ALA A 252 -7.96 37.25 27.06
CA ALA A 252 -6.89 38.26 27.07
C ALA A 252 -7.38 39.67 26.69
N CYS A 253 -8.44 39.75 25.88
CA CYS A 253 -9.03 41.01 25.42
C CYS A 253 -10.29 41.43 26.20
N ASP A 254 -10.64 40.72 27.28
CA ASP A 254 -11.90 40.89 28.01
C ASP A 254 -13.15 40.89 27.09
N LEU A 255 -13.21 39.93 26.18
CA LEU A 255 -14.31 39.68 25.27
C LEU A 255 -15.04 38.38 25.63
N VAL A 256 -16.27 38.24 25.14
CA VAL A 256 -17.04 36.99 25.24
C VAL A 256 -16.68 36.09 24.04
N PRO A 257 -16.38 34.80 24.22
CA PRO A 257 -16.25 33.88 23.10
C PRO A 257 -17.55 33.80 22.28
N GLY A 258 -17.46 33.96 20.96
CA GLY A 258 -18.59 33.97 20.04
C GLY A 258 -18.77 32.61 19.36
N SER A 259 -18.19 32.45 18.17
CA SER A 259 -18.29 31.22 17.38
C SER A 259 -16.99 30.91 16.64
N LEU A 260 -16.73 29.63 16.40
CA LEU A 260 -15.72 29.16 15.46
C LEU A 260 -16.39 28.76 14.14
N THR A 261 -15.91 29.28 13.01
CA THR A 261 -16.31 28.82 11.67
C THR A 261 -15.09 28.18 10.99
N HIS A 262 -15.17 26.89 10.67
CA HIS A 262 -14.09 26.14 10.04
C HIS A 262 -14.38 25.95 8.54
N VAL A 263 -13.65 26.69 7.71
CA VAL A 263 -13.67 26.62 6.25
C VAL A 263 -12.56 25.67 5.79
N MET A 264 -12.94 24.69 4.97
CA MET A 264 -12.04 23.60 4.56
C MET A 264 -11.83 23.63 3.05
N GLY A 265 -10.60 23.36 2.61
CA GLY A 265 -10.22 23.17 1.21
C GLY A 265 -10.45 21.71 0.80
N ASP A 266 -9.38 20.92 0.72
CA ASP A 266 -9.47 19.48 0.52
C ASP A 266 -9.86 18.80 1.84
N ALA A 267 -11.13 18.39 1.97
CA ALA A 267 -11.62 17.62 3.10
C ALA A 267 -11.68 16.15 2.73
N HIS A 268 -10.95 15.31 3.49
CA HIS A 268 -10.74 13.93 3.09
C HIS A 268 -10.76 12.94 4.24
N VAL A 269 -11.12 11.71 3.89
CA VAL A 269 -11.01 10.51 4.71
C VAL A 269 -9.97 9.60 4.08
N TYR A 270 -8.95 9.21 4.85
CA TYR A 270 -8.02 8.18 4.40
C TYR A 270 -8.73 6.82 4.31
N LEU A 271 -8.36 6.02 3.32
CA LEU A 271 -9.00 4.71 3.10
C LEU A 271 -8.87 3.76 4.30
N ASP A 272 -7.81 3.89 5.10
CA ASP A 272 -7.58 3.11 6.32
C ASP A 272 -8.31 3.65 7.56
N HIS A 273 -9.05 4.76 7.42
CA HIS A 273 -9.89 5.34 8.48
C HIS A 273 -11.38 5.08 8.25
N VAL A 274 -11.78 4.50 7.11
CA VAL A 274 -13.19 4.27 6.73
C VAL A 274 -13.92 3.47 7.81
N ASP A 275 -13.49 2.25 8.11
CA ASP A 275 -14.14 1.38 9.13
C ASP A 275 -14.27 2.07 10.50
N ALA A 276 -13.24 2.83 10.88
CA ALA A 276 -13.20 3.57 12.15
C ALA A 276 -14.20 4.73 12.15
N LEU A 277 -14.36 5.42 11.03
CA LEU A 277 -15.31 6.52 10.87
C LEU A 277 -16.74 6.00 10.72
N GLU A 278 -16.98 4.90 10.04
CA GLU A 278 -18.28 4.22 10.01
C GLU A 278 -18.73 3.87 11.43
N THR A 279 -17.83 3.29 12.25
CA THR A 279 -18.10 3.04 13.68
C THR A 279 -18.40 4.34 14.45
N GLN A 280 -17.74 5.45 14.09
CA GLN A 280 -18.01 6.75 14.72
C GLN A 280 -19.39 7.30 14.34
N LEU A 281 -19.81 7.10 13.08
CA LEU A 281 -21.10 7.57 12.54
C LEU A 281 -22.31 6.89 13.17
N GLU A 282 -22.14 5.71 13.78
CA GLU A 282 -23.18 4.99 14.53
C GLU A 282 -23.43 5.56 15.94
N ARG A 283 -22.55 6.44 16.42
CA ARG A 283 -22.61 6.97 17.79
C ARG A 283 -23.39 8.27 17.82
N GLU A 284 -24.39 8.33 18.71
CA GLU A 284 -25.09 9.57 19.00
C GLU A 284 -24.17 10.56 19.72
N PRO A 285 -24.06 11.83 19.24
CA PRO A 285 -23.38 12.89 19.97
C PRO A 285 -23.94 13.08 21.38
N ARG A 286 -23.06 13.43 22.30
CA ARG A 286 -23.38 13.90 23.65
C ARG A 286 -23.05 15.39 23.73
N ASP A 287 -23.52 16.04 24.78
CA ASP A 287 -23.29 17.47 24.96
C ASP A 287 -21.78 17.79 24.99
N PHE A 288 -21.42 18.88 24.30
CA PHE A 288 -20.07 19.42 24.39
C PHE A 288 -19.75 19.87 25.82
N PRO A 289 -18.48 19.71 26.26
CA PRO A 289 -18.09 20.12 27.59
C PRO A 289 -17.99 21.64 27.75
N LEU A 290 -18.17 22.09 28.98
CA LEU A 290 -17.89 23.47 29.37
C LEU A 290 -16.39 23.67 29.61
N LEU A 291 -15.91 24.87 29.35
CA LEU A 291 -14.53 25.28 29.57
C LEU A 291 -14.47 26.34 30.67
N GLU A 292 -13.77 26.03 31.76
CA GLU A 292 -13.36 26.99 32.75
C GLU A 292 -11.89 27.37 32.53
N MET A 293 -11.60 28.67 32.57
CA MET A 293 -10.25 29.21 32.50
C MET A 293 -9.92 29.93 33.79
N THR A 294 -8.81 29.56 34.43
CA THR A 294 -8.39 30.10 35.74
C THR A 294 -7.85 31.52 35.66
N ARG A 295 -7.20 31.89 34.55
CA ARG A 295 -6.62 33.22 34.36
C ARG A 295 -7.68 34.30 34.32
N GLU A 296 -7.39 35.47 34.87
CA GLU A 296 -8.32 36.61 34.91
C GLU A 296 -8.61 37.20 33.52
N ALA A 297 -9.72 37.90 33.39
CA ALA A 297 -10.04 38.61 32.16
C ALA A 297 -9.08 39.79 31.96
N GLY A 298 -8.65 40.04 30.72
CA GLY A 298 -7.65 41.05 30.40
C GLY A 298 -6.20 40.62 30.58
N CYS A 299 -5.94 39.34 30.88
CA CYS A 299 -4.59 38.80 31.03
C CYS A 299 -3.76 38.87 29.73
N ASP A 300 -2.46 38.59 29.84
CA ASP A 300 -1.60 38.44 28.67
C ASP A 300 -1.92 37.17 27.87
N ILE A 301 -1.62 37.21 26.56
CA ILE A 301 -1.73 36.05 25.68
C ILE A 301 -0.59 35.04 25.91
N ASP A 302 0.49 35.49 26.55
CA ASP A 302 1.65 34.69 26.93
C ASP A 302 1.54 34.13 28.35
N GLY A 303 2.30 33.08 28.64
CA GLY A 303 2.42 32.51 29.99
C GLY A 303 1.29 31.59 30.44
N TRP A 304 0.40 31.19 29.52
CA TRP A 304 -0.62 30.17 29.79
C TRP A 304 0.01 28.78 30.03
N LYS A 305 -0.61 28.02 30.91
CA LYS A 305 -0.21 26.66 31.27
C LYS A 305 -1.38 25.69 31.06
N ALA A 306 -1.07 24.40 30.94
CA ALA A 306 -2.09 23.38 30.72
C ALA A 306 -3.11 23.29 31.88
N GLU A 307 -2.67 23.58 33.11
CA GLU A 307 -3.53 23.65 34.30
C GLU A 307 -4.57 24.78 34.26
N ASP A 308 -4.36 25.80 33.41
CA ASP A 308 -5.28 26.93 33.33
C ASP A 308 -6.58 26.58 32.60
N PHE A 309 -6.67 25.39 31.99
CA PHE A 309 -7.81 24.91 31.24
C PHE A 309 -8.49 23.76 31.95
N VAL A 310 -9.69 24.00 32.50
CA VAL A 310 -10.49 22.99 33.18
C VAL A 310 -11.71 22.67 32.32
N VAL A 311 -11.71 21.49 31.72
CA VAL A 311 -12.83 21.00 30.89
C VAL A 311 -13.80 20.21 31.76
N LYS A 312 -15.04 20.71 31.90
CA LYS A 312 -16.09 20.14 32.74
C LYS A 312 -17.12 19.39 31.90
N GLY A 313 -17.56 18.24 32.40
CA GLY A 313 -18.64 17.47 31.75
C GLY A 313 -18.23 16.76 30.46
N TYR A 314 -16.93 16.56 30.20
CA TYR A 314 -16.50 15.80 29.02
C TYR A 314 -16.73 14.30 29.19
N ASP A 315 -17.87 13.83 28.74
CA ASP A 315 -18.27 12.41 28.73
C ASP A 315 -18.33 11.87 27.28
N PRO A 316 -17.20 11.69 26.58
CA PRO A 316 -17.20 11.15 25.24
C PRO A 316 -17.40 9.63 25.24
N HIS A 317 -17.87 9.11 24.12
CA HIS A 317 -17.73 7.70 23.77
C HIS A 317 -16.25 7.27 23.79
N LYS A 318 -16.02 5.94 23.89
CA LYS A 318 -14.68 5.35 23.95
C LYS A 318 -13.83 5.77 22.75
N THR A 319 -12.51 5.80 22.93
CA THR A 319 -11.56 6.05 21.83
C THR A 319 -11.79 5.08 20.67
N ILE A 320 -11.67 5.58 19.44
CA ILE A 320 -11.61 4.77 18.22
C ILE A 320 -10.17 4.85 17.74
N ALA A 321 -9.50 3.70 17.67
CA ALA A 321 -8.15 3.63 17.12
C ALA A 321 -8.23 3.79 15.60
N MET A 322 -7.62 4.85 15.09
CA MET A 322 -7.40 5.05 13.66
C MET A 322 -5.95 4.73 13.38
N LYS A 323 -5.73 3.86 12.38
CA LYS A 323 -4.39 3.34 12.12
C LYS A 323 -3.53 4.47 11.54
N ILE A 324 -2.30 4.54 12.03
CA ILE A 324 -1.23 5.29 11.39
C ILE A 324 -0.35 4.21 10.78
N HIS A 325 -0.45 3.98 9.48
CA HIS A 325 0.29 2.89 8.81
C HIS A 325 1.80 2.94 9.10
N LYS A 326 2.37 4.13 9.30
CA LYS A 326 3.77 4.31 9.72
C LYS A 326 4.08 3.54 11.01
N THR A 327 3.20 3.59 12.01
CA THR A 327 3.38 2.86 13.28
C THR A 327 3.33 1.36 13.09
N CYS A 328 2.49 0.84 12.19
CA CYS A 328 2.48 -0.59 11.86
C CYS A 328 3.77 -1.03 11.13
N ILE A 329 4.29 -0.18 10.24
CA ILE A 329 5.57 -0.43 9.53
C ILE A 329 6.73 -0.41 10.53
N GLU A 330 6.78 0.58 11.42
CA GLU A 330 7.81 0.74 12.44
C GLU A 330 7.78 -0.39 13.46
N TRP A 331 6.59 -0.75 13.95
CA TRP A 331 6.41 -1.90 14.83
C TRP A 331 6.90 -3.19 14.15
N PHE A 332 6.50 -3.43 12.90
CA PHE A 332 6.89 -4.63 12.18
C PHE A 332 8.42 -4.69 11.96
N TYR A 333 9.04 -3.56 11.64
CA TYR A 333 10.49 -3.46 11.55
C TYR A 333 11.17 -3.72 12.90
N ALA A 334 10.66 -3.13 13.99
CA ALA A 334 11.22 -3.32 15.32
C ALA A 334 11.11 -4.77 15.81
N GLN A 335 10.03 -5.47 15.48
CA GLN A 335 9.81 -6.86 15.89
C GLN A 335 10.54 -7.88 15.00
N TYR A 336 10.64 -7.61 13.70
CA TYR A 336 11.06 -8.63 12.72
C TYR A 336 12.28 -8.24 11.88
N GLY A 337 12.81 -7.01 12.04
CA GLY A 337 13.97 -6.51 11.29
C GLY A 337 13.71 -6.40 9.78
N GLN A 338 12.45 -6.37 9.36
CA GLN A 338 12.05 -6.35 7.95
C GLN A 338 11.19 -5.12 7.67
N HIS A 339 11.47 -4.45 6.57
CA HIS A 339 10.61 -3.38 6.09
C HIS A 339 9.43 -3.99 5.31
N ILE A 340 8.22 -3.54 5.65
CA ILE A 340 7.02 -3.80 4.88
C ILE A 340 6.51 -2.52 4.25
N SER A 341 6.01 -2.61 3.02
CA SER A 341 5.40 -1.46 2.36
C SER A 341 4.09 -1.08 3.04
N GLN A 342 3.72 0.19 2.93
CA GLN A 342 2.42 0.65 3.40
C GLN A 342 1.26 -0.12 2.74
N SER A 343 1.36 -0.42 1.45
CA SER A 343 0.40 -1.26 0.74
C SER A 343 0.27 -2.68 1.32
N THR A 344 1.36 -3.22 1.88
CA THR A 344 1.35 -4.51 2.58
C THR A 344 0.60 -4.41 3.90
N VAL A 345 0.79 -3.30 4.62
CA VAL A 345 0.05 -2.98 5.86
C VAL A 345 -1.45 -2.84 5.56
N SER A 346 -1.86 -1.99 4.62
CA SER A 346 -3.26 -1.81 4.24
C SER A 346 -3.91 -3.13 3.81
N HIS A 347 -3.23 -3.91 2.98
CA HIS A 347 -3.75 -5.18 2.52
C HIS A 347 -3.92 -6.19 3.66
N SER A 348 -2.97 -6.27 4.59
CA SER A 348 -3.01 -7.20 5.73
C SER A 348 -4.05 -6.82 6.79
N LEU A 349 -4.39 -5.54 6.85
CA LEU A 349 -5.37 -4.98 7.78
C LEU A 349 -6.79 -4.87 7.21
N SER A 350 -6.98 -5.27 5.95
CA SER A 350 -8.28 -5.21 5.28
C SER A 350 -9.26 -6.27 5.85
N PRO A 351 -10.58 -6.04 5.76
CA PRO A 351 -11.61 -6.99 6.23
C PRO A 351 -11.47 -8.42 5.68
N LYS A 352 -10.79 -8.58 4.54
CA LYS A 352 -10.41 -9.88 3.93
C LYS A 352 -9.65 -10.80 4.89
N TYR A 353 -8.94 -10.24 5.86
CA TYR A 353 -8.11 -10.97 6.82
C TYR A 353 -8.70 -11.01 8.23
N SER A 354 -9.87 -10.42 8.47
CA SER A 354 -10.55 -10.38 9.78
C SER A 354 -10.75 -11.77 10.42
N ARG A 355 -10.91 -12.80 9.59
CA ARG A 355 -10.97 -14.22 10.01
C ARG A 355 -9.72 -14.73 10.75
N LEU A 356 -8.62 -13.98 10.73
CA LEU A 356 -7.37 -14.32 11.40
C LEU A 356 -7.27 -13.73 12.82
N ASP A 357 -8.20 -12.85 13.22
CA ASP A 357 -8.17 -12.11 14.49
C ASP A 357 -8.84 -12.86 15.67
N GLY A 358 -9.27 -14.11 15.48
CA GLY A 358 -9.87 -14.96 16.52
C GLY A 358 -8.84 -15.82 17.28
N ASP A 359 -9.23 -16.36 18.44
CA ASP A 359 -8.35 -17.12 19.37
C ASP A 359 -7.77 -18.42 18.78
N ASN A 360 -8.30 -18.90 17.65
CA ASN A 360 -7.81 -20.08 16.95
C ASN A 360 -8.01 -19.91 15.44
N PRO A 361 -7.16 -19.14 14.74
CA PRO A 361 -7.38 -18.80 13.35
C PRO A 361 -7.30 -20.06 12.49
N GLN A 362 -8.43 -20.48 11.91
CA GLN A 362 -8.44 -21.56 10.92
C GLN A 362 -7.68 -21.10 9.68
N LEU A 363 -6.41 -21.49 9.60
CA LEU A 363 -5.55 -21.38 8.42
C LEU A 363 -5.95 -22.44 7.38
N SER A 364 -7.21 -22.45 6.97
CA SER A 364 -7.69 -23.32 5.89
C SER A 364 -7.66 -22.55 4.56
N GLY A 365 -7.09 -23.18 3.52
CA GLY A 365 -7.29 -22.82 2.12
C GLY A 365 -6.05 -22.36 1.36
N SER A 366 -5.42 -23.33 0.66
CA SER A 366 -4.75 -23.32 -0.67
C SER A 366 -3.97 -22.10 -1.23
N ARG A 367 -3.80 -20.96 -0.53
CA ARG A 367 -3.03 -19.79 -1.01
C ARG A 367 -2.22 -19.13 0.10
N LEU A 368 -1.38 -19.92 0.78
CA LEU A 368 -0.24 -19.35 1.51
C LEU A 368 0.85 -18.99 0.49
N ARG A 369 1.21 -17.70 0.44
CA ARG A 369 2.40 -17.22 -0.30
C ARG A 369 3.71 -17.61 0.40
N PHE A 370 3.63 -18.05 1.65
CA PHE A 370 4.78 -18.48 2.44
C PHE A 370 4.91 -20.01 2.46
N GLY A 371 6.15 -20.48 2.55
CA GLY A 371 6.44 -21.89 2.78
C GLY A 371 5.80 -22.38 4.06
N ASN A 372 5.37 -23.63 4.10
CA ASN A 372 4.94 -24.26 5.36
C ASN A 372 6.10 -24.27 6.38
N TRP A 373 7.35 -24.25 5.90
CA TRP A 373 8.58 -24.25 6.70
C TRP A 373 9.60 -23.25 6.12
N PRO A 374 9.42 -21.93 6.33
CA PRO A 374 10.20 -20.89 5.65
C PRO A 374 11.68 -20.86 6.03
N ASP A 375 12.02 -21.28 7.25
CA ASP A 375 13.38 -21.46 7.75
C ASP A 375 14.09 -22.64 7.09
N VAL A 376 13.40 -23.77 6.94
CA VAL A 376 13.88 -24.93 6.17
C VAL A 376 14.09 -24.53 4.70
N GLU A 377 13.10 -23.88 4.08
CA GLU A 377 13.21 -23.41 2.69
C GLU A 377 14.40 -22.47 2.47
N LYS A 378 14.69 -21.56 3.42
CA LYS A 378 15.84 -20.65 3.32
C LYS A 378 17.18 -21.39 3.35
N LEU A 379 17.31 -22.40 4.21
CA LEU A 379 18.53 -23.21 4.30
C LEU A 379 18.70 -24.15 3.11
N VAL A 380 17.59 -24.70 2.59
CA VAL A 380 17.59 -25.49 1.34
C VAL A 380 18.00 -24.62 0.15
N LEU A 381 17.55 -23.35 0.10
CA LEU A 381 17.96 -22.40 -0.94
C LEU A 381 19.47 -22.10 -0.90
N LEU A 382 20.03 -21.86 0.29
CA LEU A 382 21.48 -21.61 0.44
C LEU A 382 22.30 -22.82 -0.01
N TRP A 383 21.86 -24.02 0.35
CA TRP A 383 22.48 -25.25 -0.14
C TRP A 383 22.34 -25.40 -1.67
N TYR A 384 21.16 -25.13 -2.23
CA TYR A 384 20.93 -25.16 -3.67
C TYR A 384 21.91 -24.23 -4.42
N GLN A 385 22.09 -23.01 -3.92
CA GLN A 385 23.04 -22.04 -4.49
C GLN A 385 24.50 -22.50 -4.41
N GLN A 386 24.89 -23.18 -3.33
CA GLN A 386 26.24 -23.75 -3.19
C GLN A 386 26.49 -24.87 -4.20
N VAL A 387 25.52 -25.77 -4.39
CA VAL A 387 25.63 -26.86 -5.38
C VAL A 387 25.64 -26.28 -6.80
N GLN A 388 24.84 -25.25 -7.05
CA GLN A 388 24.86 -24.54 -8.34
C GLN A 388 26.21 -23.86 -8.60
N ALA A 389 26.84 -23.27 -7.58
CA ALA A 389 28.17 -22.66 -7.67
C ALA A 389 29.28 -23.69 -7.94
N SER A 390 29.07 -24.97 -7.60
CA SER A 390 29.98 -26.06 -7.96
C SER A 390 29.73 -26.63 -9.37
N GLY A 391 28.86 -25.99 -10.16
CA GLY A 391 28.55 -26.39 -11.54
C GLY A 391 27.56 -27.56 -11.67
N ARG A 392 26.95 -28.00 -10.56
CA ARG A 392 25.97 -29.10 -10.54
C ARG A 392 24.56 -28.56 -10.27
N GLN A 393 23.55 -29.18 -10.86
CA GLN A 393 22.14 -28.85 -10.57
C GLN A 393 21.54 -29.91 -9.64
N PRO A 394 21.03 -29.54 -8.45
CA PRO A 394 20.37 -30.49 -7.55
C PRO A 394 19.11 -31.11 -8.15
N THR A 395 18.93 -32.42 -8.00
CA THR A 395 17.69 -33.10 -8.39
C THR A 395 16.55 -32.76 -7.43
N ASN A 396 15.30 -33.07 -7.83
CA ASN A 396 14.14 -32.90 -6.95
C ASN A 396 14.23 -33.80 -5.70
N GLU A 397 14.75 -35.01 -5.85
CA GLU A 397 14.95 -35.96 -4.74
C GLU A 397 15.97 -35.41 -3.74
N GLU A 398 17.13 -34.94 -4.21
CA GLU A 398 18.15 -34.35 -3.34
C GLU A 398 17.61 -33.11 -2.60
N LEU A 399 16.73 -32.32 -3.22
CA LEU A 399 16.06 -31.20 -2.56
C LEU A 399 15.12 -31.65 -1.45
N GLY A 400 14.35 -32.72 -1.69
CA GLY A 400 13.47 -33.31 -0.68
C GLY A 400 14.26 -33.89 0.50
N GLU A 401 15.31 -34.66 0.23
CA GLU A 401 16.19 -35.23 1.26
C GLU A 401 16.92 -34.16 2.06
N LYS A 402 17.42 -33.12 1.39
CA LYS A 402 18.09 -32.02 2.07
C LYS A 402 17.13 -31.26 2.97
N ALA A 403 15.89 -31.04 2.53
CA ALA A 403 14.85 -30.43 3.35
C ALA A 403 14.52 -31.27 4.59
N LYS A 404 14.43 -32.61 4.45
CA LYS A 404 14.26 -33.53 5.60
C LYS A 404 15.42 -33.44 6.58
N SER A 405 16.65 -33.48 6.07
CA SER A 405 17.86 -33.38 6.89
C SER A 405 17.94 -32.06 7.66
N ILE A 406 17.62 -30.93 7.01
CA ILE A 406 17.60 -29.61 7.65
C ILE A 406 16.49 -29.54 8.69
N PHE A 407 15.29 -30.03 8.37
CA PHE A 407 14.15 -30.03 9.29
C PHE A 407 14.50 -30.72 10.62
N ALA A 408 15.11 -31.90 10.56
CA ALA A 408 15.50 -32.66 11.75
C ALA A 408 16.63 -32.01 12.58
N GLN A 409 17.45 -31.14 11.97
CA GLN A 409 18.59 -30.49 12.63
C GLN A 409 18.21 -29.16 13.29
N LEU A 410 17.05 -28.59 12.96
CA LEU A 410 16.62 -27.31 13.51
C LEU A 410 16.05 -27.48 14.93
N PRO A 411 16.54 -26.71 15.92
CA PRO A 411 16.09 -26.81 17.32
C PRO A 411 14.58 -26.64 17.51
N ARG A 412 13.93 -25.92 16.58
CA ARG A 412 12.49 -25.65 16.58
C ARG A 412 11.65 -26.89 16.30
N TYR A 413 12.16 -27.84 15.52
CA TYR A 413 11.42 -29.03 15.06
C TYR A 413 11.98 -30.33 15.65
N LYS A 414 12.80 -30.23 16.71
CA LYS A 414 13.54 -31.35 17.31
C LYS A 414 12.66 -32.51 17.80
N ASP A 415 11.40 -32.23 18.11
CA ASP A 415 10.42 -33.19 18.64
C ASP A 415 9.33 -33.55 17.59
N GLU A 416 9.48 -33.11 16.34
CA GLU A 416 8.54 -33.34 15.24
C GLU A 416 9.08 -34.35 14.22
N GLN A 417 8.19 -35.15 13.62
CA GLN A 417 8.56 -36.03 12.51
C GLN A 417 8.73 -35.22 11.21
N PRO A 418 9.81 -35.44 10.44
CA PRO A 418 10.02 -34.72 9.19
C PRO A 418 8.85 -34.95 8.21
N PRO A 419 8.28 -33.87 7.64
CA PRO A 419 7.19 -34.01 6.69
C PRO A 419 7.68 -34.66 5.39
N GLU A 420 6.74 -35.25 4.64
CA GLU A 420 7.01 -35.71 3.30
C GLU A 420 7.09 -34.48 2.37
N PHE A 421 8.31 -34.02 2.10
CA PHE A 421 8.60 -32.93 1.18
C PHE A 421 8.27 -33.34 -0.27
N SER A 422 6.98 -33.44 -0.56
CA SER A 422 6.40 -33.98 -1.79
C SER A 422 6.87 -33.23 -3.05
N PRO A 423 6.75 -33.86 -4.25
CA PRO A 423 6.98 -33.17 -5.52
C PRO A 423 6.22 -31.83 -5.64
N GLY A 424 5.00 -31.78 -5.10
CA GLY A 424 4.20 -30.55 -5.04
C GLY A 424 4.79 -29.46 -4.13
N TRP A 425 5.45 -29.84 -3.04
CA TRP A 425 6.21 -28.90 -2.21
C TRP A 425 7.46 -28.39 -2.94
N ILE A 426 8.22 -29.29 -3.58
CA ILE A 426 9.45 -28.94 -4.33
C ILE A 426 9.13 -27.96 -5.47
N HIS A 427 8.05 -28.20 -6.22
CA HIS A 427 7.59 -27.30 -7.26
C HIS A 427 7.23 -25.91 -6.70
N ARG A 428 6.51 -25.84 -5.58
CA ARG A 428 6.17 -24.56 -4.93
C ARG A 428 7.41 -23.83 -4.39
N PHE A 429 8.37 -24.56 -3.83
CA PHE A 429 9.67 -24.04 -3.41
C PHE A 429 10.42 -23.43 -4.60
N LYS A 430 10.64 -24.19 -5.68
CA LYS A 430 11.32 -23.70 -6.89
C LYS A 430 10.61 -22.48 -7.49
N LYS A 431 9.27 -22.49 -7.49
CA LYS A 431 8.45 -21.37 -7.97
C LYS A 431 8.65 -20.11 -7.12
N ARG A 432 8.65 -20.23 -5.79
CA ARG A 432 8.84 -19.09 -4.87
C ARG A 432 10.19 -18.42 -5.03
N TYR A 433 11.25 -19.21 -5.19
CA TYR A 433 12.62 -18.70 -5.26
C TYR A 433 13.12 -18.47 -6.69
N GLY A 434 12.22 -18.53 -7.69
CA GLY A 434 12.58 -18.27 -9.08
C GLY A 434 13.54 -19.30 -9.69
N LEU A 435 13.60 -20.51 -9.11
CA LEU A 435 14.46 -21.60 -9.55
C LEU A 435 13.83 -22.44 -10.68
N LEU A 436 12.60 -22.12 -11.07
CA LEU A 436 11.99 -22.69 -12.27
C LEU A 436 12.67 -22.11 -13.51
N VAL A 437 13.07 -22.98 -14.44
CA VAL A 437 13.56 -22.58 -15.75
C VAL A 437 12.41 -21.88 -16.51
N ARG A 438 12.44 -20.55 -16.56
CA ARG A 438 11.35 -19.72 -17.13
C ARG A 438 11.25 -19.90 -18.65
N ARG A 439 10.04 -20.20 -19.14
CA ARG A 439 9.63 -20.07 -20.55
C ARG A 439 9.61 -18.58 -20.93
N GLN A 440 10.43 -18.16 -21.89
CA GLN A 440 10.25 -16.85 -22.55
C GLN A 440 9.02 -16.95 -23.45
N ARG A 441 7.91 -16.28 -23.08
CA ARG A 441 6.72 -16.23 -23.94
C ARG A 441 7.04 -15.45 -25.21
N ARG A 442 6.96 -16.10 -26.36
CA ARG A 442 6.99 -15.47 -27.69
C ARG A 442 5.60 -14.85 -27.95
N HIS A 443 5.54 -13.67 -28.57
CA HIS A 443 4.27 -13.01 -28.90
C HIS A 443 3.41 -13.92 -29.80
N GLY A 444 2.19 -14.27 -29.35
CA GLY A 444 1.22 -15.08 -30.10
C GLY A 444 0.95 -16.48 -29.55
N ASP A 445 1.72 -16.97 -28.57
CA ASP A 445 1.70 -18.38 -28.13
C ASP A 445 0.80 -18.63 -26.89
N GLY A 446 -0.40 -18.06 -26.89
CA GLY A 446 -1.33 -18.16 -25.75
C GLY A 446 -1.97 -19.54 -25.54
N SER A 447 -1.80 -20.48 -26.48
CA SER A 447 -2.60 -21.70 -26.55
C SER A 447 -1.85 -23.03 -26.47
N LEU A 448 -0.50 -23.07 -26.53
CA LEU A 448 0.24 -24.34 -26.52
C LEU A 448 0.67 -24.77 -25.09
N SER A 449 0.40 -26.04 -24.78
CA SER A 449 0.82 -26.71 -23.55
C SER A 449 2.35 -26.76 -23.46
N PRO A 450 2.97 -26.55 -22.28
CA PRO A 450 4.43 -26.69 -22.12
C PRO A 450 4.97 -28.08 -22.50
N ALA A 451 4.13 -29.12 -22.43
CA ALA A 451 4.47 -30.48 -22.84
C ALA A 451 4.56 -30.66 -24.37
N GLU A 452 4.02 -29.71 -25.13
CA GLU A 452 3.93 -29.73 -26.59
C GLU A 452 4.82 -28.66 -27.25
N ASP A 453 5.39 -27.74 -26.46
CA ASP A 453 6.24 -26.65 -26.94
C ASP A 453 7.69 -27.12 -27.18
N ILE A 454 7.93 -27.61 -28.40
CA ILE A 454 9.24 -28.10 -28.86
C ILE A 454 10.34 -27.03 -28.69
N ASN A 455 10.03 -25.76 -28.93
CA ASN A 455 11.04 -24.70 -28.85
C ASN A 455 11.46 -24.42 -27.42
N TYR A 456 10.50 -24.38 -26.50
CA TYR A 456 10.77 -24.24 -25.06
C TYR A 456 11.58 -25.41 -24.53
N LEU A 457 11.20 -26.64 -24.87
CA LEU A 457 11.92 -27.84 -24.43
C LEU A 457 13.32 -27.92 -25.05
N ALA A 458 13.49 -27.55 -26.32
CA ALA A 458 14.80 -27.47 -26.98
C ALA A 458 15.74 -26.41 -26.37
N ASP A 459 15.21 -25.35 -25.76
CA ASP A 459 16.01 -24.38 -24.99
C ASP A 459 16.41 -24.88 -23.60
N CYS A 460 15.64 -25.82 -23.04
CA CYS A 460 15.82 -26.35 -21.69
C CYS A 460 16.76 -27.56 -21.66
N VAL A 461 16.51 -28.55 -22.52
CA VAL A 461 17.18 -29.87 -22.51
C VAL A 461 18.72 -29.77 -22.56
N PRO A 462 19.34 -28.94 -23.43
CA PRO A 462 20.81 -28.83 -23.49
C PRO A 462 21.48 -28.34 -22.21
N ARG A 463 20.71 -27.77 -21.26
CA ARG A 463 21.25 -27.27 -19.99
C ARG A 463 21.52 -28.37 -18.97
N PHE A 464 20.96 -29.55 -19.16
CA PHE A 464 21.05 -30.66 -18.20
C PHE A 464 21.24 -32.04 -18.85
N LEU A 465 21.09 -32.16 -20.17
CA LEU A 465 21.34 -33.39 -20.91
C LEU A 465 22.09 -33.05 -22.20
N ALA A 466 23.26 -33.68 -22.41
CA ALA A 466 23.96 -33.60 -23.68
C ALA A 466 23.22 -34.44 -24.72
N ILE A 467 22.94 -33.85 -25.89
CA ILE A 467 22.14 -34.48 -26.94
C ILE A 467 23.01 -34.84 -28.14
N SER A 468 22.85 -36.06 -28.62
CA SER A 468 23.44 -36.61 -29.84
C SER A 468 22.37 -37.30 -30.68
N ALA A 469 22.72 -37.71 -31.91
CA ALA A 469 21.77 -38.34 -32.84
C ALA A 469 21.22 -39.69 -32.32
N ASP A 470 21.98 -40.37 -31.47
CA ASP A 470 21.69 -41.65 -30.83
C ASP A 470 20.99 -41.52 -29.46
N THR A 471 20.76 -40.29 -28.95
CA THR A 471 20.05 -40.12 -27.68
C THR A 471 18.59 -40.56 -27.82
N SER A 472 18.13 -41.52 -27.00
CA SER A 472 16.76 -42.04 -27.12
C SER A 472 15.69 -41.02 -26.67
N PRO A 473 14.51 -40.99 -27.30
CA PRO A 473 13.40 -40.14 -26.86
C PRO A 473 12.95 -40.44 -25.42
N ALA A 474 13.02 -41.69 -24.94
CA ALA A 474 12.68 -42.02 -23.55
C ALA A 474 13.65 -41.38 -22.55
N ALA A 475 14.96 -41.35 -22.83
CA ALA A 475 15.95 -40.72 -21.96
C ALA A 475 15.71 -39.20 -21.84
N ILE A 476 15.28 -38.56 -22.93
CA ILE A 476 14.90 -37.14 -22.94
C ILE A 476 13.60 -36.94 -22.15
N LYS A 477 12.59 -37.78 -22.36
CA LYS A 477 11.30 -37.74 -21.64
C LYS A 477 11.50 -37.84 -20.13
N GLU A 478 12.30 -38.81 -19.69
CA GLU A 478 12.62 -39.00 -18.28
C GLU A 478 13.34 -37.78 -17.68
N SER A 479 14.34 -37.25 -18.40
CA SER A 479 15.11 -36.09 -17.96
C SER A 479 14.26 -34.80 -17.91
N VAL A 480 13.37 -34.60 -18.89
CA VAL A 480 12.43 -33.47 -18.94
C VAL A 480 11.43 -33.55 -17.79
N LEU A 481 10.84 -34.72 -17.54
CA LEU A 481 9.94 -34.92 -16.40
C LEU A 481 10.67 -34.65 -15.08
N ARG A 482 11.91 -35.13 -14.94
CA ARG A 482 12.70 -35.00 -13.71
C ARG A 482 13.16 -33.56 -13.45
N VAL A 483 13.66 -32.85 -14.46
CA VAL A 483 14.31 -31.54 -14.31
C VAL A 483 13.36 -30.38 -14.57
N VAL A 484 12.52 -30.48 -15.59
CA VAL A 484 11.57 -29.44 -16.00
C VAL A 484 10.20 -29.63 -15.32
N GLY A 485 9.84 -30.86 -14.97
CA GLY A 485 8.55 -31.16 -14.31
C GLY A 485 7.37 -31.17 -15.29
N VAL A 486 7.63 -31.44 -16.57
CA VAL A 486 6.65 -31.47 -17.65
C VAL A 486 6.60 -32.87 -18.25
N GLU A 487 5.41 -33.41 -18.44
CA GLU A 487 5.20 -34.74 -19.00
C GLU A 487 5.01 -34.66 -20.53
N ALA A 488 6.13 -34.72 -21.26
CA ALA A 488 6.12 -34.71 -22.72
C ALA A 488 5.94 -36.12 -23.31
N THR A 489 5.36 -36.22 -24.52
CA THR A 489 5.26 -37.50 -25.24
C THR A 489 6.60 -37.89 -25.87
N LEU A 490 6.81 -39.18 -26.15
CA LEU A 490 8.02 -39.66 -26.83
C LEU A 490 8.19 -38.98 -28.21
N GLN A 491 7.09 -38.74 -28.91
CA GLN A 491 7.07 -38.01 -30.18
C GLN A 491 7.59 -36.57 -30.03
N VAL A 492 7.15 -35.83 -29.01
CA VAL A 492 7.66 -34.48 -28.74
C VAL A 492 9.15 -34.53 -28.40
N CYS A 493 9.59 -35.49 -27.58
CA CYS A 493 10.99 -35.65 -27.21
C CYS A 493 11.89 -35.97 -28.41
N ALA A 494 11.42 -36.77 -29.37
CA ALA A 494 12.13 -37.03 -30.63
C ALA A 494 12.27 -35.74 -31.47
N LEU A 495 11.22 -34.93 -31.57
CA LEU A 495 11.26 -33.65 -32.28
C LEU A 495 12.14 -32.61 -31.58
N VAL A 496 12.19 -32.62 -30.25
CA VAL A 496 13.09 -31.77 -29.45
C VAL A 496 14.55 -32.12 -29.71
N ARG A 497 14.90 -33.42 -29.76
CA ARG A 497 16.24 -33.90 -30.13
C ARG A 497 16.66 -33.33 -31.49
N ASP A 498 15.81 -33.48 -32.49
CA ASP A 498 16.10 -33.06 -33.85
C ASP A 498 16.26 -31.54 -33.96
N GLU A 499 15.41 -30.77 -33.28
CA GLU A 499 15.50 -29.31 -33.28
C GLU A 499 16.78 -28.82 -32.58
N ILE A 500 17.25 -29.50 -31.53
CA ILE A 500 18.54 -29.21 -30.88
C ILE A 500 19.70 -29.47 -31.84
N LEU A 501 19.72 -30.63 -32.51
CA LEU A 501 20.77 -31.00 -33.46
C LEU A 501 20.79 -30.05 -34.67
N ARG A 502 19.61 -29.64 -35.17
CA ARG A 502 19.48 -28.66 -36.25
C ARG A 502 20.06 -27.30 -35.87
N ARG A 503 19.75 -26.79 -34.67
CA ARG A 503 20.30 -25.52 -34.16
C ARG A 503 21.82 -25.58 -33.98
N ALA A 504 22.36 -26.73 -33.61
CA ALA A 504 23.80 -26.95 -33.51
C ALA A 504 24.50 -26.93 -34.89
N GLN A 505 23.83 -27.41 -35.94
CA GLN A 505 24.36 -27.40 -37.31
C GLN A 505 24.20 -26.03 -38.01
N ASN A 506 23.24 -25.20 -37.59
CA ASN A 506 22.95 -23.91 -38.23
C ASN A 506 22.68 -22.78 -37.21
N PRO A 507 23.74 -22.16 -36.64
CA PRO A 507 23.64 -21.27 -35.48
C PRO A 507 22.90 -19.94 -35.72
N ASN A 508 22.62 -19.56 -36.97
CA ASN A 508 21.90 -18.32 -37.32
C ASN A 508 20.38 -18.49 -37.53
N ALA A 509 19.83 -19.71 -37.43
CA ALA A 509 18.44 -19.99 -37.80
C ALA A 509 17.38 -19.61 -36.74
N GLY A 510 17.69 -18.75 -35.76
CA GLY A 510 16.85 -18.55 -34.56
C GLY A 510 16.76 -17.14 -33.95
N LEU A 511 17.28 -16.08 -34.58
CA LEU A 511 17.20 -14.72 -34.04
C LEU A 511 16.06 -13.91 -34.70
N PRO A 512 15.00 -13.52 -33.98
CA PRO A 512 14.21 -12.37 -34.35
C PRO A 512 15.08 -11.12 -34.19
N SER A 513 14.97 -10.17 -35.11
CA SER A 513 15.64 -8.89 -35.07
C SER A 513 15.34 -8.13 -33.76
N GLY A 514 16.39 -7.82 -33.00
CA GLY A 514 16.36 -6.86 -31.90
C GLY A 514 16.39 -7.48 -30.50
N THR A 515 17.59 -7.66 -29.96
CA THR A 515 18.07 -7.15 -28.66
C THR A 515 19.41 -7.83 -28.37
N ALA A 516 20.50 -7.08 -28.48
CA ALA A 516 21.78 -7.51 -27.92
C ALA A 516 21.71 -7.47 -26.39
N SER A 517 22.26 -8.47 -25.71
CA SER A 517 22.60 -8.41 -24.28
C SER A 517 24.07 -8.84 -24.11
N PRO A 518 24.79 -8.21 -23.16
CA PRO A 518 26.25 -8.19 -23.18
C PRO A 518 26.85 -9.52 -22.71
N GLN A 519 27.83 -10.03 -23.46
CA GLN A 519 28.68 -11.14 -23.03
C GLN A 519 29.62 -10.68 -21.90
N LEU A 520 29.54 -11.36 -20.75
CA LEU A 520 30.61 -11.37 -19.75
C LEU A 520 31.55 -12.54 -20.08
N ALA A 521 32.79 -12.22 -20.45
CA ALA A 521 33.84 -13.20 -20.71
C ALA A 521 34.36 -13.82 -19.40
N LEU A 522 34.64 -15.13 -19.41
CA LEU A 522 35.41 -15.81 -18.37
C LEU A 522 36.69 -16.43 -18.99
N PRO A 523 37.80 -16.50 -18.23
CA PRO A 523 39.12 -16.91 -18.71
C PRO A 523 39.27 -18.45 -18.83
N PRO A 524 40.30 -18.96 -19.54
CA PRO A 524 40.40 -20.38 -19.87
C PRO A 524 40.89 -21.24 -18.69
N ALA A 525 40.40 -22.48 -18.63
CA ALA A 525 40.83 -23.51 -17.68
C ALA A 525 42.07 -24.29 -18.20
N PRO A 526 42.95 -24.79 -17.32
CA PRO A 526 44.12 -25.58 -17.70
C PRO A 526 43.80 -27.08 -17.90
N HIS A 527 44.67 -27.74 -18.67
CA HIS A 527 44.63 -29.12 -19.17
C HIS A 527 44.64 -30.25 -18.11
N PRO A 528 44.23 -31.49 -18.49
CA PRO A 528 44.05 -32.62 -17.58
C PRO A 528 45.33 -33.45 -17.39
N HIS A 529 45.46 -34.09 -16.23
CA HIS A 529 46.44 -35.16 -15.97
C HIS A 529 45.77 -36.55 -15.97
N ASN A 530 46.42 -37.46 -16.69
CA ASN A 530 46.20 -38.91 -16.80
C ASN A 530 46.12 -39.65 -15.46
N THR A 531 45.35 -40.75 -15.42
CA THR A 531 45.84 -42.08 -14.99
C THR A 531 45.02 -43.21 -15.65
N HIS A 532 45.70 -44.33 -15.90
CA HIS A 532 45.35 -45.50 -16.72
C HIS A 532 44.86 -46.70 -15.86
N PRO A 533 44.50 -47.88 -16.43
CA PRO A 533 43.31 -48.65 -16.10
C PRO A 533 43.58 -49.94 -15.30
N THR A 534 42.52 -50.63 -14.86
CA THR A 534 42.56 -52.08 -14.61
C THR A 534 41.25 -52.74 -15.06
N ASP A 535 41.42 -53.77 -15.89
CA ASP A 535 40.51 -54.89 -16.19
C ASP A 535 41.38 -56.16 -15.93
N PRO A 536 40.85 -57.31 -15.49
CA PRO A 536 40.27 -58.25 -16.47
C PRO A 536 39.04 -59.06 -15.98
N ASN A 537 38.15 -59.30 -16.94
CA ASN A 537 37.20 -60.41 -17.07
C ASN A 537 37.67 -61.78 -16.53
N LEU A 538 36.70 -62.64 -16.14
CA LEU A 538 36.66 -64.08 -16.46
C LEU A 538 35.26 -64.69 -16.24
N VAL A 539 34.73 -65.34 -17.28
CA VAL A 539 33.55 -66.26 -17.33
C VAL A 539 34.10 -67.71 -17.47
N PRO A 540 33.41 -68.80 -17.07
CA PRO A 540 32.45 -69.52 -17.95
C PRO A 540 31.23 -70.17 -17.20
N ALA A 541 29.99 -70.10 -17.69
CA ALA A 541 29.25 -71.08 -18.53
C ALA A 541 28.59 -72.29 -17.78
N PRO A 542 27.52 -72.92 -18.32
CA PRO A 542 26.32 -73.36 -17.57
C PRO A 542 26.10 -74.88 -17.45
N THR A 543 25.28 -75.32 -16.49
CA THR A 543 24.53 -76.61 -16.41
C THR A 543 23.44 -76.41 -15.33
N GLY A 544 22.23 -76.96 -15.31
CA GLY A 544 21.57 -78.05 -16.03
C GLY A 544 20.66 -78.79 -15.02
N ASN A 545 19.34 -78.61 -15.16
CA ASN A 545 18.21 -79.44 -14.72
C ASN A 545 18.10 -80.01 -13.28
N GLY A 546 16.91 -79.81 -12.69
CA GLY A 546 16.11 -80.95 -12.23
C GLY A 546 15.32 -80.81 -10.90
N ALA A 547 14.00 -80.99 -11.03
CA ALA A 547 13.05 -81.59 -10.08
C ALA A 547 12.21 -80.69 -9.14
N ASP A 548 10.99 -80.44 -9.62
CA ASP A 548 9.67 -80.66 -8.98
C ASP A 548 9.47 -80.41 -7.48
N THR A 549 8.55 -79.52 -7.13
CA THR A 549 7.36 -79.87 -6.31
C THR A 549 6.18 -78.94 -6.64
N THR A 550 5.02 -79.57 -6.80
CA THR A 550 3.67 -79.10 -7.17
C THR A 550 2.96 -78.25 -6.10
N MET A 551 2.06 -77.33 -6.52
CA MET A 551 0.67 -77.15 -6.02
C MET A 551 -0.07 -75.99 -6.72
N TYR A 552 -1.37 -76.19 -6.95
CA TYR A 552 -2.33 -75.43 -7.77
C TYR A 552 -2.58 -73.96 -7.39
N GLY A 553 -2.93 -73.12 -8.39
CA GLY A 553 -3.91 -72.03 -8.19
C GLY A 553 -3.74 -70.73 -8.98
N THR A 554 -4.41 -70.64 -10.16
CA THR A 554 -5.04 -69.44 -10.77
C THR A 554 -4.22 -68.16 -11.02
N GLY A 555 -3.85 -67.94 -12.29
CA GLY A 555 -4.05 -66.67 -13.00
C GLY A 555 -3.27 -65.44 -12.53
N ASP A 556 -1.95 -65.50 -12.56
CA ASP A 556 -1.07 -64.31 -12.57
C ASP A 556 -0.22 -64.38 -13.83
N GLU A 557 -0.24 -63.33 -14.65
CA GLU A 557 0.71 -63.18 -15.76
C GLU A 557 2.13 -63.08 -15.18
N ASP A 558 3.05 -63.90 -15.67
CA ASP A 558 4.44 -63.93 -15.25
C ASP A 558 5.04 -62.50 -15.28
N PRO A 559 5.51 -61.94 -14.15
CA PRO A 559 6.02 -60.57 -14.10
C PRO A 559 7.20 -60.33 -15.07
N GLU A 560 7.93 -61.39 -15.44
CA GLU A 560 8.97 -61.32 -16.48
C GLU A 560 8.34 -61.15 -17.88
N VAL A 561 7.23 -61.81 -18.15
CA VAL A 561 6.46 -61.66 -19.40
C VAL A 561 5.80 -60.29 -19.47
N VAL A 562 5.26 -59.79 -18.35
CA VAL A 562 4.71 -58.43 -18.25
C VAL A 562 5.80 -57.38 -18.49
N LEU A 563 6.99 -57.55 -17.90
CA LEU A 563 8.13 -56.66 -18.11
C LEU A 563 8.64 -56.72 -19.56
N GLN A 564 8.75 -57.91 -20.15
CA GLN A 564 9.14 -58.07 -21.55
C GLN A 564 8.12 -57.48 -22.52
N ASN A 565 6.82 -57.63 -22.24
CA ASN A 565 5.76 -57.02 -23.03
C ASN A 565 5.78 -55.48 -22.88
N ALA A 566 6.00 -54.95 -21.68
CA ALA A 566 6.13 -53.51 -21.44
C ALA A 566 7.36 -52.93 -22.13
N LEU A 567 8.51 -53.63 -22.09
CA LEU A 567 9.73 -53.24 -22.82
C LEU A 567 9.52 -53.25 -24.33
N ARG A 568 8.85 -54.28 -24.86
CA ARG A 568 8.55 -54.38 -26.29
C ARG A 568 7.58 -53.29 -26.75
N GLN A 569 6.59 -52.96 -25.91
CA GLN A 569 5.66 -51.88 -26.17
C GLN A 569 6.38 -50.52 -26.16
N LEU A 570 7.26 -50.29 -25.20
CA LEU A 570 8.06 -49.06 -25.14
C LEU A 570 8.99 -48.92 -26.35
N GLN A 571 9.64 -50.02 -26.77
CA GLN A 571 10.46 -50.04 -27.99
C GLN A 571 9.64 -49.75 -29.26
N GLN A 572 8.41 -50.25 -29.34
CA GLN A 572 7.51 -49.95 -30.46
C GLN A 572 7.09 -48.47 -30.45
N GLU A 573 6.74 -47.92 -29.29
CA GLU A 573 6.38 -46.50 -29.15
C GLU A 573 7.55 -45.57 -29.48
N GLU A 574 8.79 -45.94 -29.12
CA GLU A 574 9.98 -45.20 -29.54
C GLU A 574 10.19 -45.27 -31.05
N ALA A 575 10.04 -46.44 -31.67
CA ALA A 575 10.16 -46.60 -33.13
C ALA A 575 9.12 -45.77 -33.89
N ASP A 576 7.87 -45.74 -33.42
CA ASP A 576 6.79 -44.96 -34.02
C ASP A 576 7.02 -43.44 -33.87
N ALA A 577 7.58 -43.01 -32.74
CA ALA A 577 7.99 -41.63 -32.50
C ALA A 577 9.13 -41.21 -33.44
N GLU A 578 10.12 -42.07 -33.66
CA GLU A 578 11.23 -41.80 -34.58
C GLU A 578 10.78 -41.76 -36.04
N ALA A 579 9.88 -42.65 -36.46
CA ALA A 579 9.29 -42.63 -37.79
C ALA A 579 8.50 -41.33 -38.03
N SER A 580 7.70 -40.90 -37.04
CA SER A 580 6.95 -39.64 -37.11
C SER A 580 7.87 -38.42 -37.21
N ALA A 581 8.96 -38.40 -36.43
CA ALA A 581 9.96 -37.34 -36.50
C ALA A 581 10.68 -37.32 -37.86
N ALA A 582 10.98 -38.49 -38.44
CA ALA A 582 11.59 -38.60 -39.77
C ALA A 582 10.71 -37.99 -40.87
N VAL A 583 9.40 -38.26 -40.85
CA VAL A 583 8.44 -37.67 -41.79
C VAL A 583 8.40 -36.14 -41.63
N ALA A 584 8.36 -35.64 -40.39
CA ALA A 584 8.36 -34.20 -40.13
C ALA A 584 9.66 -33.51 -40.60
N ARG A 585 10.82 -34.18 -40.47
CA ARG A 585 12.10 -33.70 -41.01
C ARG A 585 12.05 -33.61 -42.54
N GLU A 586 11.56 -34.66 -43.21
CA GLU A 586 11.48 -34.70 -44.67
C GLU A 586 10.53 -33.64 -45.24
N GLU A 587 9.33 -33.48 -44.65
CA GLU A 587 8.39 -32.42 -45.06
C GLU A 587 8.98 -31.01 -44.90
N ARG A 588 9.79 -30.80 -43.85
CA ARG A 588 10.45 -29.52 -43.61
C ARG A 588 11.55 -29.25 -44.62
N GLU A 589 12.39 -30.24 -44.92
CA GLU A 589 13.42 -30.14 -45.97
C GLU A 589 12.81 -29.82 -47.34
N GLN A 590 11.65 -30.42 -47.66
CA GLN A 590 10.89 -30.09 -48.87
C GLN A 590 10.40 -28.64 -48.88
N ARG A 591 9.87 -28.13 -47.74
CA ARG A 591 9.43 -26.72 -47.62
C ARG A 591 10.59 -25.73 -47.72
N GLU A 592 11.74 -26.03 -47.11
CA GLU A 592 12.93 -25.18 -47.17
C GLU A 592 13.52 -25.13 -48.58
N ARG A 593 13.54 -26.26 -49.31
CA ARG A 593 13.90 -26.30 -50.74
C ARG A 593 12.95 -25.47 -51.61
N ALA A 594 11.64 -25.52 -51.34
CA ALA A 594 10.65 -24.73 -52.06
C ALA A 594 10.78 -23.20 -51.83
N GLN A 595 11.15 -22.79 -50.61
CA GLN A 595 11.39 -21.38 -50.28
C GLN A 595 12.70 -20.84 -50.87
N GLY A 596 13.76 -21.67 -50.93
CA GLY A 596 15.03 -21.31 -51.57
C GLY A 596 14.91 -21.04 -53.07
N THR A 597 14.03 -21.76 -53.77
CA THR A 597 13.74 -21.52 -55.20
C THR A 597 12.96 -20.23 -55.48
N ALA A 598 12.15 -19.74 -54.53
CA ALA A 598 11.41 -18.49 -54.68
C ALA A 598 12.30 -17.24 -54.49
N ALA A 599 13.31 -17.31 -53.60
CA ALA A 599 14.23 -16.21 -53.35
C ALA A 599 15.19 -15.92 -54.52
N ALA A 600 15.52 -16.94 -55.33
CA ALA A 600 16.40 -16.79 -56.51
C ALA A 600 15.74 -16.06 -57.70
N ALA A 601 14.40 -15.98 -57.75
CA ALA A 601 13.66 -15.39 -58.86
C ALA A 601 13.47 -13.85 -58.77
N LEU A 602 13.85 -13.22 -57.66
CA LEU A 602 13.59 -11.78 -57.38
C LEU A 602 14.83 -10.86 -57.52
N ALA A 603 15.97 -11.36 -57.97
CA ALA A 603 17.19 -10.57 -58.13
C ALA A 603 17.44 -10.17 -59.60
N THR A 604 16.91 -9.02 -60.03
CA THR A 604 17.40 -8.28 -61.20
C THR A 604 17.77 -6.85 -60.77
N PRO A 605 18.95 -6.30 -61.13
CA PRO A 605 19.41 -5.04 -60.57
C PRO A 605 19.00 -3.84 -61.45
N ALA A 606 18.35 -2.83 -60.86
CA ALA A 606 18.16 -1.52 -61.47
C ALA A 606 19.12 -0.49 -60.86
N MET A 607 19.72 0.30 -61.75
CA MET A 607 20.87 1.17 -61.54
C MET A 607 20.61 2.39 -60.66
N HIS A 608 21.68 2.81 -59.96
CA HIS A 608 21.86 4.06 -59.23
C HIS A 608 21.54 5.32 -60.06
N ARG A 609 20.93 6.31 -59.39
CA ARG A 609 21.33 7.73 -59.52
C ARG A 609 21.02 8.52 -58.25
N VAL A 610 22.07 9.10 -57.69
CA VAL A 610 22.05 10.14 -56.65
C VAL A 610 22.28 11.48 -57.35
N SER A 611 21.53 12.51 -57.00
CA SER A 611 21.99 13.90 -57.15
C SER A 611 21.28 14.84 -56.16
N ALA A 612 22.09 15.74 -55.61
CA ALA A 612 21.85 16.58 -54.45
C ALA A 612 21.18 17.94 -54.75
N GLY A 613 20.35 18.40 -53.80
CA GLY A 613 20.09 19.79 -53.36
C GLY A 613 19.67 20.88 -54.38
N PRO A 614 19.51 22.14 -53.95
CA PRO A 614 18.80 22.62 -52.76
C PRO A 614 17.87 23.84 -53.06
N GLY A 615 17.04 24.24 -52.09
CA GLY A 615 16.68 25.65 -51.89
C GLY A 615 15.22 26.07 -52.13
N GLY A 616 14.77 27.00 -51.27
CA GLY A 616 13.92 28.13 -51.68
C GLY A 616 12.45 28.11 -51.26
N GLY A 617 12.16 28.76 -50.12
CA GLY A 617 11.28 29.94 -50.05
C GLY A 617 9.77 29.80 -50.19
N GLY A 618 9.06 30.19 -49.11
CA GLY A 618 8.04 31.24 -49.18
C GLY A 618 6.56 30.84 -49.25
N GLY A 619 5.75 31.45 -48.36
CA GLY A 619 4.50 32.09 -48.79
C GLY A 619 3.16 31.47 -48.37
N SER A 620 2.67 31.86 -47.18
CA SER A 620 1.34 32.42 -46.87
C SER A 620 0.00 31.82 -47.38
N ASN A 621 -0.93 31.76 -46.42
CA ASN A 621 -2.39 32.00 -46.48
C ASN A 621 -3.32 30.94 -47.11
N SER A 622 -4.21 30.39 -46.29
CA SER A 622 -5.65 30.78 -46.24
C SER A 622 -6.51 29.71 -45.54
N THR A 623 -7.19 30.11 -44.46
CA THR A 623 -8.52 29.59 -44.05
C THR A 623 -9.59 30.25 -44.94
N PRO A 624 -10.83 29.72 -45.12
CA PRO A 624 -11.66 29.12 -44.06
C PRO A 624 -12.65 28.00 -44.49
N GLY A 625 -13.31 27.37 -43.50
CA GLY A 625 -14.70 26.95 -43.62
C GLY A 625 -15.01 25.47 -43.37
N GLY A 626 -16.09 25.24 -42.59
CA GLY A 626 -16.95 24.07 -42.79
C GLY A 626 -17.13 23.16 -41.57
N ALA A 627 -18.21 23.41 -40.82
CA ALA A 627 -18.74 22.53 -39.78
C ALA A 627 -19.39 21.26 -40.34
N ALA A 628 -19.29 20.14 -39.61
CA ALA A 628 -20.27 19.03 -39.59
C ALA A 628 -19.96 18.15 -38.35
N ARG A 629 -20.80 18.24 -37.31
CA ARG A 629 -21.98 17.40 -37.01
C ARG A 629 -21.65 16.01 -36.47
N TYR A 630 -21.97 15.88 -35.19
CA TYR A 630 -22.12 14.69 -34.38
C TYR A 630 -23.50 14.06 -34.65
N THR A 631 -23.57 12.73 -34.76
CA THR A 631 -24.74 11.93 -34.34
C THR A 631 -24.30 10.52 -33.92
N PRO A 632 -24.95 9.92 -32.89
CA PRO A 632 -24.58 8.65 -32.25
C PRO A 632 -25.51 7.48 -32.64
N ASP A 633 -25.06 6.23 -32.42
CA ASP A 633 -25.81 4.97 -32.41
C ASP A 633 -24.85 3.87 -31.87
N ASN A 634 -25.16 2.86 -31.03
CA ASN A 634 -26.35 2.35 -30.35
C ASN A 634 -25.85 1.29 -29.28
N PRO A 635 -26.69 0.42 -28.66
CA PRO A 635 -26.87 0.17 -27.21
C PRO A 635 -26.01 -1.03 -26.69
N THR A 636 -25.92 -1.42 -25.41
CA THR A 636 -26.97 -2.07 -24.60
C THR A 636 -26.42 -2.27 -23.18
N VAL A 637 -26.99 -1.52 -22.23
CA VAL A 637 -26.80 -1.64 -20.76
C VAL A 637 -28.10 -2.17 -20.14
N GLU A 638 -28.62 -3.27 -20.70
CA GLU A 638 -29.76 -4.01 -20.15
C GLU A 638 -29.40 -5.49 -20.12
N ARG A 639 -28.73 -5.95 -19.04
CA ARG A 639 -28.71 -7.38 -18.64
C ARG A 639 -28.01 -7.75 -17.32
N LEU A 640 -27.80 -6.84 -16.37
CA LEU A 640 -27.18 -7.20 -15.09
C LEU A 640 -27.84 -6.49 -13.88
N CYS A 641 -29.18 -6.38 -13.88
CA CYS A 641 -29.94 -5.91 -12.71
C CYS A 641 -31.13 -6.80 -12.30
N GLU A 642 -31.27 -8.00 -12.85
CA GLU A 642 -32.33 -8.93 -12.42
C GLU A 642 -31.78 -10.34 -12.24
N SER A 643 -31.18 -10.61 -11.07
CA SER A 643 -31.24 -11.91 -10.39
C SER A 643 -30.51 -11.85 -9.05
N LEU A 644 -31.22 -12.25 -7.99
CA LEU A 644 -30.75 -12.54 -6.63
C LEU A 644 -30.88 -11.43 -5.57
N HIS A 645 -32.05 -10.79 -5.57
CA HIS A 645 -32.86 -10.73 -4.36
C HIS A 645 -33.46 -12.13 -4.08
N ALA A 646 -32.74 -12.97 -3.33
CA ALA A 646 -33.30 -14.18 -2.71
C ALA A 646 -32.37 -14.70 -1.61
N LEU A 647 -32.54 -14.20 -0.38
CA LEU A 647 -32.52 -14.94 0.90
C LEU A 647 -32.55 -13.96 2.07
N LYS A 648 -33.77 -13.65 2.52
CA LYS A 648 -34.07 -13.13 3.87
C LYS A 648 -34.53 -14.30 4.74
N GLY A 649 -34.09 -14.32 5.99
CA GLY A 649 -34.55 -15.20 7.08
C GLY A 649 -33.36 -15.91 7.73
N SER A 650 -32.95 -15.63 8.96
CA SER A 650 -33.75 -15.80 10.18
C SER A 650 -33.12 -15.04 11.36
N ALA A 651 -33.97 -14.54 12.25
CA ALA A 651 -33.61 -13.89 13.51
C ALA A 651 -33.06 -14.87 14.57
N LEU A 652 -32.24 -14.39 15.51
CA LEU A 652 -32.34 -14.63 16.97
C LEU A 652 -31.32 -13.79 17.77
N LEU A 653 -31.73 -13.44 18.99
CA LEU A 653 -31.13 -12.54 19.99
C LEU A 653 -29.83 -13.07 20.66
N VAL A 654 -28.86 -12.16 20.93
CA VAL A 654 -28.18 -11.75 22.21
C VAL A 654 -28.05 -12.79 23.37
N PRO A 655 -27.03 -12.81 24.29
CA PRO A 655 -25.80 -11.99 24.50
C PRO A 655 -24.46 -12.73 24.89
N TYR A 656 -23.39 -11.94 25.02
CA TYR A 656 -22.40 -11.88 26.14
C TYR A 656 -21.00 -12.57 26.07
N ILE A 657 -19.99 -11.77 26.49
CA ILE A 657 -18.73 -12.04 27.23
C ILE A 657 -17.38 -11.85 26.50
N SER A 658 -16.79 -10.68 26.80
CA SER A 658 -15.44 -10.41 27.34
C SER A 658 -14.18 -10.83 26.59
N LEU A 659 -13.31 -9.83 26.31
CA LEU A 659 -11.87 -9.91 26.59
C LEU A 659 -11.30 -8.48 26.74
N GLU A 660 -11.56 -7.87 27.90
CA GLU A 660 -10.63 -6.90 28.51
C GLU A 660 -9.52 -7.70 29.20
N LYS A 661 -8.28 -7.56 28.73
CA LYS A 661 -7.02 -7.58 29.51
C LYS A 661 -5.81 -7.74 28.58
N SER A 662 -5.12 -6.62 28.32
CA SER A 662 -3.67 -6.47 28.52
C SER A 662 -3.14 -5.38 27.59
N MET A 663 -3.01 -4.16 28.11
CA MET A 663 -1.96 -3.20 27.75
C MET A 663 -2.04 -2.04 28.76
N SER A 664 -1.96 -2.41 30.03
CA SER A 664 -1.28 -1.59 31.02
C SER A 664 0.08 -2.26 31.18
N TYR A 665 1.13 -1.64 30.65
CA TYR A 665 2.51 -1.65 31.14
C TYR A 665 3.44 -1.17 30.02
N ARG A 666 4.08 -0.02 30.31
CA ARG A 666 5.13 0.72 29.60
C ARG A 666 4.68 1.71 28.54
#